data_AF-A0A2E7V3B3-F1
#
_entry.id   AF-A0A2E7V3B3-F1
#
_cell.length_a   1.000
_cell.length_b   1.000
_cell.length_c   1.000
_cell.angle_alpha   90.00
_cell.angle_beta   90.00
_cell.angle_gamma   90.00
#
_symmetry.space_group_name_H-M   'P 1'
#
loop_
_entity.id
_entity.type
_entity.pdbx_description
1 polymer ?
#
loop_
_entity_poly.entity_id
_entity_poly.type
_entity_poly.pdbx_seq_one_letter_code
_entity_poly.pdbx_strand_id
1 'polypeptide(L)'
;MKGYFAIFSTAIMLAMLIPTVTANDTMSTASTISPGASQWYVCDDDDCTQGVDEQDYLKFYVYEGDRYRVLFENDCPIHYAAASVATYVSSWSSWTRLDCYESYTWGYSTAGSTGYRYVVISGHDDLAGDQNRIDVTLTIDTSGRDQDGDGIIDWDDDCIYDYGDSWRDAYGCPDWDGDGWSNSYDAFDWDETQWEDYDGDYYGDNPNGNWADACPYDAGYSWRDRYGCQDSDYDGASDPEDGWYVWDGADAFEYDGTQWSDRDGDSYGDNLDLGATTPDSCPYEFGTSFIDVYGCPDWDGDGYSDDGDDLPRIPTQHEDSDGDGFGDNKSAGAMSPDACVTVPGTSFKDRYGCPDSDGDGWSNHDTYWAAHPAGQADAFPTEFTQWRDTDEDEFGDNQSEGAYQPDSCPITPGTSWIDRYGCVDSDGDGWSDLNDLFPDNDQQWADRDGDGFGDNSDGTLADDCPDTPGTSTENRLGCPDSDLDQYDDYTDDFPKDGTQHKDSDDDGYGDNMNGIRPDSCPYEKGTSWLDRYGCIDSDGDGVSDENDVFPSDSTNWYDSDSDGLGDNSIGPNRDDCPEESGDSSIDRQGCPDSNGDGYSDEYGSGNALFARMGANPFTEFASYGAIILILLLSTGTMFALKRRK
;
A
#
# COMPACT_ATOMS: atom_id res chain seq x y z
N MET A 1 -64.23 2.02 -65.48
CA MET A 1 -65.15 1.41 -66.48
C MET A 1 -66.50 2.10 -66.37
N LYS A 2 -67.00 2.63 -67.48
CA LYS A 2 -68.13 3.57 -67.57
C LYS A 2 -69.49 2.85 -67.54
N GLY A 3 -70.40 3.29 -66.68
CA GLY A 3 -71.80 2.86 -66.66
C GLY A 3 -72.72 4.04 -66.99
N TYR A 4 -73.12 4.14 -68.26
CA TYR A 4 -74.12 5.08 -68.75
C TYR A 4 -75.52 4.65 -68.30
N PHE A 5 -76.31 5.56 -67.71
CA PHE A 5 -77.77 5.42 -67.62
C PHE A 5 -78.42 6.63 -68.30
N ALA A 6 -78.84 6.40 -69.54
CA ALA A 6 -79.72 7.29 -70.28
C ALA A 6 -81.17 7.02 -69.86
N ILE A 7 -81.86 8.04 -69.34
CA ILE A 7 -83.32 8.02 -69.20
C ILE A 7 -83.89 8.86 -70.34
N PHE A 8 -84.44 8.17 -71.33
CA PHE A 8 -85.34 8.73 -72.33
C PHE A 8 -86.63 9.17 -71.64
N SER A 9 -86.85 10.47 -71.51
CA SER A 9 -88.19 11.01 -71.24
C SER A 9 -88.87 11.33 -72.56
N THR A 10 -89.97 10.61 -72.78
CA THR A 10 -90.90 10.70 -73.90
C THR A 10 -91.41 12.12 -74.12
N ALA A 11 -91.23 12.61 -75.35
CA ALA A 11 -91.82 13.84 -75.86
C ALA A 11 -93.35 13.72 -75.91
N ILE A 12 -94.03 14.39 -74.97
CA ILE A 12 -95.44 14.72 -75.10
C ILE A 12 -95.51 15.93 -76.04
N MET A 13 -96.23 15.76 -77.15
CA MET A 13 -96.71 16.84 -78.02
C MET A 13 -97.47 17.85 -77.15
N LEU A 14 -96.77 18.87 -76.68
CA LEU A 14 -97.37 20.06 -76.13
C LEU A 14 -97.96 20.80 -77.32
N ALA A 15 -99.29 20.87 -77.34
CA ALA A 15 -99.99 21.89 -78.11
C ALA A 15 -99.26 23.22 -77.91
N MET A 16 -99.16 24.02 -78.98
CA MET A 16 -98.81 25.44 -78.88
C MET A 16 -99.85 26.13 -77.99
N LEU A 17 -99.68 25.96 -76.69
CA LEU A 17 -100.23 26.81 -75.65
C LEU A 17 -99.39 28.07 -75.76
N ILE A 18 -100.04 29.10 -76.29
CA ILE A 18 -99.59 30.48 -76.22
C ILE A 18 -99.13 30.72 -74.77
N PRO A 19 -97.89 31.17 -74.52
CA PRO A 19 -97.42 31.39 -73.17
C PRO A 19 -98.40 32.35 -72.48
N THR A 20 -98.88 31.98 -71.30
CA THR A 20 -99.54 32.94 -70.42
C THR A 20 -98.48 33.94 -70.01
N VAL A 21 -98.65 35.19 -70.45
CA VAL A 21 -97.81 36.31 -70.00
C VAL A 21 -98.13 36.51 -68.52
N THR A 22 -97.15 36.25 -67.67
CA THR A 22 -97.25 36.40 -66.22
C THR A 22 -96.29 37.49 -65.81
N ALA A 23 -96.83 38.63 -65.41
CA ALA A 23 -96.06 39.77 -64.97
C ALA A 23 -95.13 39.39 -63.82
N ASN A 24 -93.84 39.72 -63.95
CA ASN A 24 -92.89 39.61 -62.85
C ASN A 24 -92.63 40.98 -62.23
N ASP A 25 -93.72 41.60 -61.77
CA ASP A 25 -93.77 42.98 -61.25
C ASP A 25 -92.96 43.20 -59.96
N THR A 26 -92.38 42.15 -59.37
CA THR A 26 -91.63 42.27 -58.11
C THR A 26 -90.20 41.80 -58.26
N MET A 27 -89.25 42.68 -57.90
CA MET A 27 -87.80 42.38 -57.95
C MET A 27 -87.41 41.10 -57.17
N SER A 28 -88.09 40.76 -56.08
CA SER A 28 -87.82 39.54 -55.30
C SER A 28 -88.18 38.24 -56.02
N THR A 29 -89.15 38.28 -56.94
CA THR A 29 -89.57 37.12 -57.75
C THR A 29 -88.95 37.11 -59.14
N ALA A 30 -88.04 38.05 -59.43
CA ALA A 30 -87.43 38.26 -60.74
C ALA A 30 -86.95 36.97 -61.42
N SER A 31 -87.29 36.85 -62.70
CA SER A 31 -87.00 35.69 -63.53
C SER A 31 -85.53 35.64 -63.87
N THR A 32 -84.88 34.49 -63.72
CA THR A 32 -83.46 34.35 -64.06
C THR A 32 -83.29 34.21 -65.57
N ILE A 33 -82.53 35.11 -66.19
CA ILE A 33 -82.10 35.03 -67.59
C ILE A 33 -80.67 34.49 -67.69
N SER A 34 -80.43 33.66 -68.70
CA SER A 34 -79.11 33.10 -69.03
C SER A 34 -78.50 33.82 -70.24
N PRO A 35 -77.18 33.73 -70.47
CA PRO A 35 -76.55 34.30 -71.67
C PRO A 35 -77.23 33.82 -72.96
N GLY A 36 -77.48 34.74 -73.88
CA GLY A 36 -78.30 34.52 -75.08
C GLY A 36 -79.49 35.47 -75.16
N ALA A 37 -80.30 35.30 -76.22
CA ALA A 37 -81.51 36.09 -76.45
C ALA A 37 -82.73 35.44 -75.79
N SER A 38 -83.49 36.23 -75.04
CA SER A 38 -84.77 35.85 -74.43
C SER A 38 -85.84 36.90 -74.77
N GLN A 39 -87.10 36.50 -74.88
CA GLN A 39 -88.19 37.41 -75.25
C GLN A 39 -89.12 37.65 -74.06
N TRP A 40 -89.49 38.92 -73.86
CA TRP A 40 -90.38 39.37 -72.79
C TRP A 40 -91.50 40.25 -73.37
N TYR A 41 -92.62 40.31 -72.67
CA TYR A 41 -93.80 41.03 -73.15
C TYR A 41 -94.29 41.95 -72.04
N VAL A 42 -94.28 43.26 -72.28
CA VAL A 42 -94.82 44.25 -71.36
C VAL A 42 -95.90 45.09 -72.06
N CYS A 43 -96.96 45.42 -71.33
CA CYS A 43 -98.11 46.17 -71.80
C CYS A 43 -98.79 46.89 -70.62
N ASP A 44 -98.98 48.20 -70.77
CA ASP A 44 -99.60 49.11 -69.79
C ASP A 44 -101.04 49.42 -70.25
N ASP A 45 -102.02 49.49 -69.35
CA ASP A 45 -103.45 49.81 -69.62
C ASP A 45 -104.36 48.75 -70.35
N ASP A 46 -105.62 49.11 -70.54
CA ASP A 46 -106.79 48.26 -70.87
C ASP A 46 -106.77 47.55 -72.25
N ASP A 47 -105.85 47.90 -73.16
CA ASP A 47 -105.83 47.46 -74.57
C ASP A 47 -104.84 46.28 -74.85
N CYS A 48 -104.44 45.56 -73.81
CA CYS A 48 -103.53 44.42 -73.91
C CYS A 48 -104.23 43.10 -74.34
N THR A 49 -103.84 42.56 -75.50
CA THR A 49 -104.36 41.25 -76.00
C THR A 49 -103.77 40.04 -75.28
N GLN A 50 -102.65 40.20 -74.57
CA GLN A 50 -101.95 39.13 -73.86
C GLN A 50 -102.07 39.21 -72.33
N GLY A 51 -102.90 40.11 -71.80
CA GLY A 51 -103.05 40.38 -70.35
C GLY A 51 -102.39 41.70 -69.92
N VAL A 52 -102.68 42.17 -68.70
CA VAL A 52 -102.04 43.37 -68.12
C VAL A 52 -100.70 42.94 -67.51
N ASP A 53 -99.60 43.41 -68.08
CA ASP A 53 -98.22 43.10 -67.65
C ASP A 53 -97.39 44.38 -67.73
N GLU A 54 -97.52 45.23 -66.71
CA GLU A 54 -96.95 46.57 -66.73
C GLU A 54 -95.40 46.54 -66.61
N GLN A 55 -94.85 45.53 -65.92
CA GLN A 55 -93.44 45.51 -65.56
C GLN A 55 -92.87 44.09 -65.35
N ASP A 56 -91.72 43.85 -65.97
CA ASP A 56 -90.96 42.62 -65.79
C ASP A 56 -89.59 42.88 -65.16
N TYR A 57 -89.35 42.29 -63.98
CA TYR A 57 -88.02 42.19 -63.38
C TYR A 57 -87.31 40.91 -63.80
N LEU A 58 -86.11 41.08 -64.32
CA LEU A 58 -85.21 40.00 -64.70
C LEU A 58 -83.95 40.06 -63.85
N LYS A 59 -83.34 38.90 -63.60
CA LYS A 59 -82.05 38.81 -62.93
C LYS A 59 -81.11 37.87 -63.65
N PHE A 60 -79.81 38.09 -63.54
CA PHE A 60 -78.80 37.16 -64.03
C PHE A 60 -77.65 37.09 -63.02
N TYR A 61 -76.97 35.96 -62.98
CA TYR A 61 -75.87 35.74 -62.05
C TYR A 61 -74.54 36.03 -62.73
N VAL A 62 -73.64 36.72 -62.04
CA VAL A 62 -72.27 36.98 -62.47
C VAL A 62 -71.33 36.66 -61.32
N TYR A 63 -70.14 36.16 -61.63
CA TYR A 63 -69.06 35.99 -60.68
C TYR A 63 -68.19 37.25 -60.63
N GLU A 64 -67.32 37.36 -59.65
CA GLU A 64 -66.34 38.45 -59.58
C GLU A 64 -65.47 38.43 -60.85
N GLY A 65 -65.20 39.62 -61.38
CA GLY A 65 -64.43 39.81 -62.62
C GLY A 65 -65.16 39.45 -63.93
N ASP A 66 -66.32 38.77 -63.91
CA ASP A 66 -67.18 38.59 -65.09
C ASP A 66 -67.52 39.95 -65.72
N ARG A 67 -67.42 40.05 -67.05
CA ARG A 67 -67.82 41.25 -67.81
C ARG A 67 -69.13 40.99 -68.53
N TYR A 68 -70.18 41.70 -68.13
CA TYR A 68 -71.51 41.50 -68.71
C TYR A 68 -72.02 42.72 -69.45
N ARG A 69 -72.87 42.48 -70.45
CA ARG A 69 -73.66 43.51 -71.14
C ARG A 69 -75.05 42.99 -71.46
N VAL A 70 -76.02 43.90 -71.48
CA VAL A 70 -77.41 43.60 -71.84
C VAL A 70 -77.82 44.49 -73.01
N LEU A 71 -78.34 43.86 -74.05
CA LEU A 71 -78.95 44.50 -75.21
C LEU A 71 -80.46 44.32 -75.10
N PHE A 72 -81.21 45.43 -75.22
CA PHE A 72 -82.66 45.45 -75.32
C PHE A 72 -83.04 45.88 -76.73
N GLU A 73 -83.99 45.17 -77.33
CA GLU A 73 -84.54 45.50 -78.65
C GLU A 73 -86.07 45.49 -78.55
N ASN A 74 -86.71 46.59 -78.93
CA ASN A 74 -88.17 46.68 -78.91
C ASN A 74 -88.74 46.27 -80.28
N ASP A 75 -89.28 45.07 -80.36
CA ASP A 75 -89.87 44.51 -81.57
C ASP A 75 -91.40 44.58 -81.50
N CYS A 76 -91.95 45.77 -81.73
CA CYS A 76 -93.38 45.98 -81.58
C CYS A 76 -94.18 45.35 -82.74
N PRO A 77 -95.31 44.68 -82.42
CA PRO A 77 -96.30 44.27 -83.42
C PRO A 77 -97.05 45.45 -84.08
N ILE A 78 -97.06 46.63 -83.46
CA ILE A 78 -97.75 47.86 -83.88
C ILE A 78 -96.83 49.09 -83.73
N HIS A 79 -96.92 50.05 -84.66
CA HIS A 79 -95.88 51.06 -84.93
C HIS A 79 -95.67 52.17 -83.87
N TYR A 80 -96.39 52.17 -82.74
CA TYR A 80 -96.40 53.30 -81.81
C TYR A 80 -96.04 52.97 -80.35
N ALA A 81 -95.92 51.68 -79.99
CA ALA A 81 -95.64 51.26 -78.62
C ALA A 81 -94.22 51.66 -78.17
N ALA A 82 -94.10 52.06 -76.91
CA ALA A 82 -92.82 52.35 -76.27
C ALA A 82 -92.65 51.57 -74.95
N ALA A 83 -91.41 51.22 -74.65
CA ALA A 83 -91.03 50.61 -73.37
C ALA A 83 -89.92 51.42 -72.70
N SER A 84 -89.66 51.15 -71.42
CA SER A 84 -88.50 51.68 -70.72
C SER A 84 -87.72 50.57 -70.04
N VAL A 85 -86.39 50.69 -70.07
CA VAL A 85 -85.48 49.69 -69.48
C VAL A 85 -84.50 50.34 -68.50
N ALA A 86 -84.19 49.65 -67.39
CA ALA A 86 -83.23 50.12 -66.38
C ALA A 86 -82.46 48.97 -65.69
N THR A 87 -81.18 49.18 -65.36
CA THR A 87 -80.29 48.23 -64.63
C THR A 87 -80.29 48.53 -63.13
N TYR A 88 -80.76 49.72 -62.76
CA TYR A 88 -80.75 50.23 -61.39
C TYR A 88 -81.95 51.17 -61.20
N VAL A 89 -82.88 50.77 -60.33
CA VAL A 89 -84.11 51.53 -60.04
C VAL A 89 -83.91 52.41 -58.81
N SER A 90 -83.44 53.64 -59.02
CA SER A 90 -83.39 54.68 -57.99
C SER A 90 -84.37 55.83 -58.25
N SER A 91 -84.72 56.06 -59.52
CA SER A 91 -85.63 57.12 -59.97
C SER A 91 -86.02 56.91 -61.44
N TRP A 92 -87.09 57.55 -61.92
CA TRP A 92 -87.48 57.50 -63.33
C TRP A 92 -86.44 58.11 -64.29
N SER A 93 -85.50 58.92 -63.81
CA SER A 93 -84.43 59.50 -64.63
C SER A 93 -83.32 58.51 -65.04
N SER A 94 -83.28 57.30 -64.47
CA SER A 94 -82.31 56.27 -64.85
C SER A 94 -82.83 55.27 -65.90
N TRP A 95 -84.03 55.51 -66.44
CA TRP A 95 -84.65 54.66 -67.44
C TRP A 95 -84.35 55.16 -68.85
N THR A 96 -84.04 54.23 -69.75
CA THR A 96 -83.94 54.52 -71.17
C THR A 96 -85.26 54.16 -71.84
N ARG A 97 -85.92 55.15 -72.45
CA ARG A 97 -87.08 54.91 -73.31
C ARG A 97 -86.62 54.29 -74.63
N LEU A 98 -87.33 53.28 -75.09
CA LEU A 98 -87.15 52.58 -76.35
C LEU A 98 -88.44 52.69 -77.14
N ASP A 99 -88.42 53.49 -78.21
CA ASP A 99 -89.53 53.52 -79.16
C ASP A 99 -89.48 52.27 -80.08
N CYS A 100 -90.54 52.07 -80.87
CA CYS A 100 -90.66 50.91 -81.76
C CYS A 100 -89.46 50.74 -82.71
N TYR A 101 -88.90 49.52 -82.76
CA TYR A 101 -87.70 49.14 -83.52
C TYR A 101 -86.40 49.82 -83.08
N GLU A 102 -86.39 50.47 -81.91
CA GLU A 102 -85.14 50.93 -81.30
C GLU A 102 -84.48 49.81 -80.49
N SER A 103 -83.17 49.92 -80.38
CA SER A 103 -82.36 49.07 -79.51
C SER A 103 -81.44 49.90 -78.66
N TYR A 104 -81.13 49.36 -77.48
CA TYR A 104 -80.24 50.00 -76.55
C TYR A 104 -79.36 48.96 -75.88
N THR A 105 -78.06 49.20 -75.93
CA THR A 105 -77.04 48.33 -75.33
C THR A 105 -76.42 49.03 -74.15
N TRP A 106 -76.48 48.41 -72.97
CA TRP A 106 -75.57 48.78 -71.91
C TRP A 106 -74.18 48.23 -72.19
N GLY A 107 -73.17 49.11 -72.15
CA GLY A 107 -71.79 48.73 -72.33
C GLY A 107 -71.34 47.69 -71.31
N TYR A 108 -70.19 47.05 -71.59
CA TYR A 108 -69.62 46.08 -70.67
C TYR A 108 -69.39 46.70 -69.30
N SER A 109 -69.93 46.06 -68.28
CA SER A 109 -69.66 46.34 -66.88
C SER A 109 -68.94 45.14 -66.28
N THR A 110 -67.86 45.40 -65.53
CA THR A 110 -67.17 44.35 -64.76
C THR A 110 -67.90 44.15 -63.45
N ALA A 111 -68.19 42.92 -63.10
CA ALA A 111 -68.73 42.57 -61.79
C ALA A 111 -67.63 42.71 -60.73
N GLY A 112 -67.72 43.72 -59.86
CA GLY A 112 -66.81 43.86 -58.71
C GLY A 112 -67.18 43.01 -57.49
N SER A 113 -68.11 42.05 -57.65
CA SER A 113 -68.47 41.06 -56.63
C SER A 113 -69.37 39.99 -57.24
N THR A 114 -69.25 38.74 -56.79
CA THR A 114 -70.15 37.65 -57.16
C THR A 114 -71.58 37.91 -56.70
N GLY A 115 -72.58 37.63 -57.54
CA GLY A 115 -74.00 37.67 -57.17
C GLY A 115 -74.96 38.07 -58.30
N TYR A 116 -76.25 38.17 -57.96
CA TYR A 116 -77.28 38.55 -58.93
C TYR A 116 -77.21 40.03 -59.31
N ARG A 117 -77.31 40.30 -60.62
CA ARG A 117 -77.60 41.60 -61.21
C ARG A 117 -79.02 41.61 -61.73
N TYR A 118 -79.67 42.77 -61.72
CA TYR A 118 -81.08 42.92 -62.04
C TYR A 118 -81.27 43.89 -63.19
N VAL A 119 -82.27 43.62 -64.02
CA VAL A 119 -82.77 44.57 -65.03
C VAL A 119 -84.29 44.60 -64.95
N VAL A 120 -84.87 45.72 -65.32
CA VAL A 120 -86.32 45.91 -65.34
C VAL A 120 -86.74 46.47 -66.69
N ILE A 121 -87.90 46.00 -67.14
CA ILE A 121 -88.56 46.42 -68.37
C ILE A 121 -89.96 46.87 -67.97
N SER A 122 -90.42 48.01 -68.47
CA SER A 122 -91.75 48.55 -68.18
C SER A 122 -92.42 49.02 -69.46
N GLY A 123 -93.71 48.71 -69.61
CA GLY A 123 -94.55 49.29 -70.66
C GLY A 123 -94.77 50.79 -70.44
N HIS A 124 -95.20 51.50 -71.48
CA HIS A 124 -95.75 52.86 -71.37
C HIS A 124 -97.17 52.87 -71.90
N ASP A 125 -98.07 53.50 -71.15
CA ASP A 125 -99.38 53.94 -71.61
C ASP A 125 -99.24 55.01 -72.71
N ASP A 126 -99.68 54.67 -73.92
CA ASP A 126 -99.82 55.58 -75.04
C ASP A 126 -101.22 55.55 -75.67
N LEU A 127 -101.54 56.59 -76.45
CA LEU A 127 -102.88 56.77 -77.01
C LEU A 127 -103.25 55.74 -78.11
N ALA A 128 -102.37 54.79 -78.45
CA ALA A 128 -102.53 53.87 -79.58
C ALA A 128 -101.79 52.52 -79.43
N GLY A 129 -102.14 51.75 -78.40
CA GLY A 129 -101.86 50.33 -78.29
C GLY A 129 -100.49 50.01 -77.71
N ASP A 130 -100.50 49.42 -76.52
CA ASP A 130 -99.38 49.51 -75.57
C ASP A 130 -98.50 48.24 -75.51
N GLN A 131 -98.67 47.34 -76.48
CA GLN A 131 -98.02 46.03 -76.48
C GLN A 131 -96.59 46.08 -77.02
N ASN A 132 -95.62 45.81 -76.15
CA ASN A 132 -94.22 45.72 -76.51
C ASN A 132 -93.69 44.29 -76.34
N ARG A 133 -93.00 43.78 -77.37
CA ARG A 133 -92.15 42.59 -77.23
C ARG A 133 -90.71 43.08 -77.12
N ILE A 134 -90.08 42.81 -75.99
CA ILE A 134 -88.70 43.18 -75.74
C ILE A 134 -87.82 41.95 -75.84
N ASP A 135 -86.91 41.95 -76.82
CA ASP A 135 -85.85 40.96 -76.91
C ASP A 135 -84.67 41.42 -76.04
N VAL A 136 -84.32 40.58 -75.06
CA VAL A 136 -83.24 40.81 -74.11
C VAL A 136 -82.11 39.86 -74.43
N THR A 137 -80.98 40.38 -74.90
CA THR A 137 -79.77 39.60 -75.16
C THR A 137 -78.71 39.86 -74.09
N LEU A 138 -78.44 38.86 -73.26
CA LEU A 138 -77.37 38.89 -72.25
C LEU A 138 -76.09 38.30 -72.84
N THR A 139 -74.98 39.02 -72.74
CA THR A 139 -73.64 38.49 -73.01
C THR A 139 -72.82 38.57 -71.72
N ILE A 140 -72.23 37.44 -71.30
CA ILE A 140 -71.24 37.39 -70.21
C ILE A 140 -69.92 36.91 -70.81
N ASP A 141 -68.87 37.69 -70.59
CA ASP A 141 -67.47 37.37 -70.87
C ASP A 141 -66.83 36.91 -69.56
N THR A 142 -66.43 35.64 -69.53
CA THR A 142 -65.92 34.92 -68.35
C THR A 142 -64.39 34.90 -68.29
N SER A 143 -63.71 35.61 -69.19
CA SER A 143 -62.25 35.58 -69.28
C SER A 143 -61.52 36.19 -68.08
N GLY A 144 -62.21 37.01 -67.29
CA GLY A 144 -61.70 37.55 -66.02
C GLY A 144 -62.46 37.02 -64.81
N ARG A 145 -63.16 35.88 -64.94
CA ARG A 145 -63.88 35.28 -63.83
C ARG A 145 -62.90 34.84 -62.75
N ASP A 146 -63.28 35.12 -61.52
CA ASP A 146 -62.71 34.60 -60.28
C ASP A 146 -63.90 34.02 -59.49
N GLN A 147 -63.99 32.69 -59.48
CA GLN A 147 -65.19 31.98 -59.04
C GLN A 147 -65.29 31.83 -57.52
N ASP A 148 -64.20 31.54 -56.84
CA ASP A 148 -64.14 31.36 -55.38
C ASP A 148 -63.67 32.64 -54.63
N GLY A 149 -63.17 33.64 -55.36
CA GLY A 149 -62.90 34.98 -54.86
C GLY A 149 -61.54 35.11 -54.17
N ASP A 150 -60.57 34.28 -54.52
CA ASP A 150 -59.21 34.30 -53.96
C ASP A 150 -58.29 35.37 -54.58
N GLY A 151 -58.74 35.99 -55.68
CA GLY A 151 -58.00 37.01 -56.42
C GLY A 151 -57.20 36.48 -57.60
N ILE A 152 -57.26 35.17 -57.86
CA ILE A 152 -56.70 34.49 -59.03
C ILE A 152 -57.84 34.20 -60.00
N ILE A 153 -57.60 34.38 -61.30
CA ILE A 153 -58.64 34.14 -62.30
C ILE A 153 -58.74 32.65 -62.61
N ASP A 154 -59.94 32.13 -62.91
CA ASP A 154 -60.20 30.70 -63.18
C ASP A 154 -59.29 30.05 -64.24
N TRP A 155 -58.68 30.86 -65.12
CA TRP A 155 -57.78 30.37 -66.17
C TRP A 155 -56.36 30.08 -65.65
N ASP A 156 -55.94 30.80 -64.62
CA ASP A 156 -54.62 30.68 -63.97
C ASP A 156 -54.70 29.92 -62.64
N ASP A 157 -55.91 29.63 -62.13
CA ASP A 157 -56.20 28.91 -60.89
C ASP A 157 -56.45 27.40 -61.13
N ASP A 158 -55.65 26.56 -60.47
CA ASP A 158 -55.75 25.10 -60.53
C ASP A 158 -56.91 24.54 -59.66
N CYS A 159 -57.39 25.33 -58.70
CA CYS A 159 -58.41 24.99 -57.70
C CYS A 159 -59.63 25.94 -57.73
N ILE A 160 -60.17 26.20 -58.93
CA ILE A 160 -61.29 27.11 -59.27
C ILE A 160 -62.57 27.14 -58.38
N TYR A 161 -62.71 26.25 -57.40
CA TYR A 161 -63.84 26.22 -56.47
C TYR A 161 -63.43 26.33 -55.00
N ASP A 162 -62.13 26.30 -54.70
CA ASP A 162 -61.56 26.15 -53.37
C ASP A 162 -60.55 27.28 -53.13
N TYR A 163 -61.01 28.32 -52.44
CA TYR A 163 -60.23 29.51 -52.10
C TYR A 163 -58.81 29.17 -51.61
N GLY A 164 -57.79 29.73 -52.25
CA GLY A 164 -56.40 29.41 -51.98
C GLY A 164 -55.39 30.50 -52.32
N ASP A 165 -54.14 30.28 -51.94
CA ASP A 165 -53.02 31.17 -52.24
C ASP A 165 -51.68 30.44 -52.43
N SER A 166 -51.71 29.11 -52.57
CA SER A 166 -50.53 28.31 -52.93
C SER A 166 -49.95 28.75 -54.27
N TRP A 167 -48.62 28.63 -54.40
CA TRP A 167 -47.91 29.19 -55.55
C TRP A 167 -46.74 28.36 -56.10
N ARG A 168 -46.35 27.26 -55.46
CA ARG A 168 -45.19 26.43 -55.85
C ARG A 168 -45.56 25.29 -56.79
N ASP A 169 -46.69 24.65 -56.59
CA ASP A 169 -47.11 23.40 -57.22
C ASP A 169 -48.45 23.52 -57.94
N ALA A 170 -49.54 23.74 -57.21
CA ALA A 170 -50.89 23.95 -57.71
C ALA A 170 -51.27 25.39 -57.36
N TYR A 171 -51.43 26.25 -58.35
CA TYR A 171 -51.59 27.70 -58.14
C TYR A 171 -53.04 28.02 -57.75
N GLY A 172 -53.27 28.78 -56.68
CA GLY A 172 -54.64 29.14 -56.22
C GLY A 172 -55.36 28.07 -55.40
N CYS A 173 -54.64 27.06 -54.92
CA CYS A 173 -55.19 26.03 -54.07
C CYS A 173 -55.01 26.38 -52.57
N PRO A 174 -55.81 25.76 -51.67
CA PRO A 174 -55.64 25.95 -50.23
C PRO A 174 -54.22 25.59 -49.77
N ASP A 175 -53.61 26.50 -49.00
CA ASP A 175 -52.32 26.39 -48.34
C ASP A 175 -52.53 26.78 -46.86
N TRP A 176 -52.45 25.81 -45.95
CA TRP A 176 -52.84 26.01 -44.55
C TRP A 176 -51.73 26.56 -43.66
N ASP A 177 -50.48 26.26 -43.96
CA ASP A 177 -49.33 26.73 -43.19
C ASP A 177 -48.58 27.90 -43.87
N GLY A 178 -48.84 28.15 -45.16
CA GLY A 178 -48.39 29.33 -45.89
C GLY A 178 -46.99 29.21 -46.48
N ASP A 179 -46.47 27.99 -46.66
CA ASP A 179 -45.12 27.75 -47.18
C ASP A 179 -45.04 27.86 -48.72
N GLY A 180 -46.20 27.89 -49.37
CA GLY A 180 -46.43 28.01 -50.80
C GLY A 180 -46.79 26.73 -51.52
N TRP A 181 -46.75 25.56 -50.88
CA TRP A 181 -47.26 24.30 -51.42
C TRP A 181 -48.75 24.15 -51.13
N SER A 182 -49.49 23.52 -52.04
CA SER A 182 -50.90 23.24 -51.81
C SER A 182 -51.07 22.08 -50.83
N ASN A 183 -52.08 22.13 -49.96
CA ASN A 183 -52.41 21.06 -49.01
C ASN A 183 -52.56 19.67 -49.65
N SER A 184 -52.82 19.61 -50.95
CA SER A 184 -53.02 18.36 -51.68
C SER A 184 -51.73 17.65 -52.08
N TYR A 185 -50.61 18.37 -52.11
CA TYR A 185 -49.28 17.87 -52.44
C TYR A 185 -48.23 18.18 -51.38
N ASP A 186 -48.64 18.85 -50.31
CA ASP A 186 -47.87 19.03 -49.10
C ASP A 186 -48.02 17.80 -48.19
N ALA A 187 -46.90 17.14 -47.90
CA ALA A 187 -46.88 16.01 -46.97
C ALA A 187 -47.11 16.43 -45.51
N PHE A 188 -46.86 17.69 -45.17
CA PHE A 188 -46.92 18.28 -43.84
C PHE A 188 -47.71 19.60 -43.86
N ASP A 189 -48.97 19.54 -44.26
CA ASP A 189 -49.93 20.67 -44.43
C ASP A 189 -50.25 21.53 -43.18
N TRP A 190 -49.48 21.39 -42.11
CA TRP A 190 -49.54 22.19 -40.88
C TRP A 190 -48.15 22.65 -40.40
N ASP A 191 -47.09 22.42 -41.18
CA ASP A 191 -45.72 22.75 -40.83
C ASP A 191 -45.06 23.57 -41.94
N GLU A 192 -45.02 24.89 -41.75
CA GLU A 192 -44.48 25.84 -42.73
C GLU A 192 -43.01 25.59 -43.15
N THR A 193 -42.33 24.65 -42.48
CA THR A 193 -40.92 24.34 -42.71
C THR A 193 -40.68 23.00 -43.42
N GLN A 194 -41.71 22.18 -43.61
CA GLN A 194 -41.62 20.85 -44.24
C GLN A 194 -42.75 20.67 -45.25
N TRP A 195 -42.48 20.03 -46.39
CA TRP A 195 -43.49 19.84 -47.45
C TRP A 195 -43.35 18.53 -48.25
N GLU A 196 -42.27 17.78 -48.04
CA GLU A 196 -41.94 16.56 -48.78
C GLU A 196 -41.54 15.47 -47.77
N ASP A 197 -42.05 14.25 -47.99
CA ASP A 197 -41.77 13.03 -47.23
C ASP A 197 -41.56 11.90 -48.25
N TYR A 198 -40.32 11.72 -48.70
CA TYR A 198 -40.03 10.84 -49.83
C TYR A 198 -40.18 9.35 -49.51
N ASP A 199 -39.81 8.92 -48.30
CA ASP A 199 -39.83 7.53 -47.88
C ASP A 199 -41.05 7.13 -47.04
N GLY A 200 -41.84 8.11 -46.58
CA GLY A 200 -43.13 7.94 -45.93
C GLY A 200 -43.04 7.67 -44.44
N ASP A 201 -41.99 8.17 -43.77
CA ASP A 201 -41.69 7.90 -42.38
C ASP A 201 -42.17 9.00 -41.40
N TYR A 202 -42.83 10.03 -41.94
CA TYR A 202 -43.37 11.19 -41.24
C TYR A 202 -42.33 12.18 -40.70
N TYR A 203 -41.07 12.12 -41.14
CA TYR A 203 -40.09 13.20 -41.01
C TYR A 203 -39.92 13.91 -42.36
N GLY A 204 -39.73 15.23 -42.31
CA GLY A 204 -39.73 16.04 -43.52
C GLY A 204 -38.34 16.19 -44.15
N ASP A 205 -38.26 16.06 -45.47
CA ASP A 205 -36.99 16.02 -46.21
C ASP A 205 -36.25 17.36 -46.28
N ASN A 206 -36.90 18.49 -45.93
CA ASN A 206 -36.24 19.79 -46.01
C ASN A 206 -35.21 19.90 -44.88
N PRO A 207 -33.89 19.94 -45.17
CA PRO A 207 -32.86 19.93 -44.14
C PRO A 207 -32.80 21.21 -43.29
N ASN A 208 -33.52 22.26 -43.70
CA ASN A 208 -33.64 23.50 -42.93
C ASN A 208 -34.95 23.60 -42.14
N GLY A 209 -35.82 22.61 -42.25
CA GLY A 209 -37.05 22.56 -41.48
C GLY A 209 -36.84 22.05 -40.06
N ASN A 210 -37.89 22.12 -39.25
CA ASN A 210 -37.92 21.43 -37.98
C ASN A 210 -37.99 19.92 -38.21
N TRP A 211 -37.46 19.13 -37.25
CA TRP A 211 -37.45 17.66 -37.31
C TRP A 211 -37.10 17.09 -38.68
N ALA A 212 -36.14 17.73 -39.36
CA ALA A 212 -35.77 17.34 -40.70
C ALA A 212 -35.22 15.93 -40.70
N ASP A 213 -35.67 15.14 -41.67
CA ASP A 213 -35.22 13.79 -41.85
C ASP A 213 -33.71 13.77 -42.18
N ALA A 214 -32.97 13.05 -41.37
CA ALA A 214 -31.54 12.84 -41.53
C ALA A 214 -31.25 11.69 -42.51
N CYS A 215 -32.23 10.84 -42.79
CA CYS A 215 -32.20 9.73 -43.73
C CYS A 215 -33.33 9.79 -44.79
N PRO A 216 -33.43 10.84 -45.64
CA PRO A 216 -34.58 11.12 -46.57
C PRO A 216 -34.97 10.05 -47.60
N TYR A 217 -34.27 8.92 -47.65
CA TYR A 217 -34.47 7.88 -48.65
C TYR A 217 -34.72 6.50 -48.03
N ASP A 218 -34.62 6.36 -46.71
CA ASP A 218 -34.60 5.11 -45.98
C ASP A 218 -35.47 5.25 -44.71
N ALA A 219 -36.75 4.92 -44.85
CA ALA A 219 -37.76 5.15 -43.82
C ALA A 219 -37.36 4.65 -42.44
N GLY A 220 -37.36 5.56 -41.47
CA GLY A 220 -36.93 5.32 -40.10
C GLY A 220 -37.88 5.89 -39.05
N TYR A 221 -37.57 5.66 -37.77
CA TYR A 221 -38.40 6.15 -36.67
C TYR A 221 -37.59 6.67 -35.48
N SER A 222 -36.26 6.79 -35.62
CA SER A 222 -35.42 7.39 -34.60
C SER A 222 -35.79 8.85 -34.34
N TRP A 223 -35.66 9.28 -33.09
CA TRP A 223 -36.07 10.61 -32.62
C TRP A 223 -35.15 11.20 -31.54
N ARG A 224 -34.20 10.44 -31.00
CA ARG A 224 -33.24 10.92 -29.98
C ARG A 224 -32.06 11.62 -30.60
N ASP A 225 -31.60 11.14 -31.75
CA ASP A 225 -30.43 11.62 -32.46
C ASP A 225 -30.81 12.11 -33.87
N ARG A 226 -30.60 11.29 -34.90
CA ARG A 226 -30.92 11.59 -36.28
C ARG A 226 -32.39 11.25 -36.48
N TYR A 227 -33.24 12.24 -36.72
CA TYR A 227 -34.66 12.01 -36.99
C TYR A 227 -34.83 11.22 -38.30
N GLY A 228 -35.78 10.28 -38.36
CA GLY A 228 -36.15 9.56 -39.58
C GLY A 228 -35.16 8.48 -40.05
N CYS A 229 -34.21 8.09 -39.19
CA CYS A 229 -33.30 6.99 -39.50
C CYS A 229 -33.77 5.66 -38.90
N GLN A 230 -33.25 4.57 -39.45
CA GLN A 230 -33.55 3.20 -38.99
C GLN A 230 -33.21 3.06 -37.50
N ASP A 231 -34.14 2.47 -36.74
CA ASP A 231 -34.06 2.17 -35.31
C ASP A 231 -34.59 0.75 -35.10
N SER A 232 -33.70 -0.19 -34.80
CA SER A 232 -34.00 -1.62 -34.81
C SER A 232 -34.74 -2.12 -33.56
N ASP A 233 -34.59 -1.46 -32.42
CA ASP A 233 -35.19 -1.88 -31.15
C ASP A 233 -36.23 -0.90 -30.58
N TYR A 234 -36.46 0.21 -31.28
CA TYR A 234 -37.49 1.22 -31.04
C TYR A 234 -37.29 2.02 -29.76
N ASP A 235 -36.06 2.20 -29.31
CA ASP A 235 -35.78 3.05 -28.15
C ASP A 235 -35.66 4.53 -28.48
N GLY A 236 -35.53 4.85 -29.77
CA GLY A 236 -35.45 6.17 -30.35
C GLY A 236 -34.07 6.59 -30.85
N ALA A 237 -33.00 5.85 -30.60
CA ALA A 237 -31.68 6.11 -31.19
C ALA A 237 -31.55 5.44 -32.57
N SER A 238 -30.84 6.08 -33.50
CA SER A 238 -30.64 5.52 -34.85
C SER A 238 -29.55 4.46 -34.86
N ASP A 239 -29.78 3.37 -35.58
CA ASP A 239 -28.79 2.30 -35.80
C ASP A 239 -27.49 2.87 -36.40
N PRO A 240 -26.32 2.30 -36.05
CA PRO A 240 -25.05 2.71 -36.63
C PRO A 240 -24.96 2.34 -38.11
N GLU A 241 -24.60 3.31 -38.96
CA GLU A 241 -24.46 3.13 -40.40
C GLU A 241 -23.18 3.76 -40.97
N ASP A 242 -22.97 3.62 -42.29
CA ASP A 242 -21.76 4.14 -42.94
C ASP A 242 -21.73 5.68 -42.92
N GLY A 243 -20.94 6.24 -42.01
CA GLY A 243 -20.81 7.69 -41.83
C GLY A 243 -21.50 8.25 -40.58
N TRP A 244 -22.22 7.41 -39.82
CA TRP A 244 -22.76 7.72 -38.49
C TRP A 244 -22.56 6.51 -37.59
N TYR A 245 -21.46 6.49 -36.86
CA TYR A 245 -21.10 5.37 -35.98
C TYR A 245 -21.53 5.68 -34.55
N VAL A 246 -21.40 4.69 -33.65
CA VAL A 246 -21.67 4.86 -32.20
C VAL A 246 -20.94 6.09 -31.62
N TRP A 247 -19.69 6.33 -32.01
CA TRP A 247 -18.92 7.48 -31.54
C TRP A 247 -19.41 8.84 -32.07
N ASP A 248 -20.19 8.86 -33.16
CA ASP A 248 -20.88 10.05 -33.67
C ASP A 248 -22.20 10.33 -32.94
N GLY A 249 -22.71 9.34 -32.17
CA GLY A 249 -23.95 9.40 -31.42
C GLY A 249 -25.04 8.42 -31.89
N ALA A 250 -24.70 7.47 -32.77
CA ALA A 250 -25.59 6.36 -33.11
C ALA A 250 -25.84 5.47 -31.88
N ASP A 251 -26.87 4.64 -31.97
CA ASP A 251 -27.21 3.65 -30.97
C ASP A 251 -26.02 2.71 -30.69
N ALA A 252 -25.55 2.71 -29.44
CA ALA A 252 -24.50 1.82 -28.97
C ALA A 252 -24.96 0.35 -28.84
N PHE A 253 -26.27 0.12 -28.67
CA PHE A 253 -26.85 -1.19 -28.42
C PHE A 253 -28.08 -1.45 -29.31
N GLU A 254 -27.88 -1.48 -30.63
CA GLU A 254 -28.86 -1.70 -31.74
C GLU A 254 -30.04 -2.68 -31.52
N TYR A 255 -29.95 -3.60 -30.55
CA TYR A 255 -30.97 -4.61 -30.27
C TYR A 255 -31.41 -4.68 -28.79
N ASP A 256 -31.02 -3.72 -27.96
CA ASP A 256 -31.41 -3.59 -26.57
C ASP A 256 -32.07 -2.24 -26.31
N GLY A 257 -33.37 -2.16 -26.58
CA GLY A 257 -34.09 -0.89 -26.49
C GLY A 257 -34.28 -0.33 -25.07
N THR A 258 -33.51 -0.82 -24.11
CA THR A 258 -33.32 -0.20 -22.81
C THR A 258 -32.00 0.55 -22.67
N GLN A 259 -31.10 0.46 -23.64
CA GLN A 259 -29.77 1.08 -23.64
C GLN A 259 -29.47 1.65 -25.03
N TRP A 260 -29.06 2.92 -25.12
CA TRP A 260 -28.73 3.56 -26.40
C TRP A 260 -27.34 4.22 -26.44
N SER A 261 -26.67 4.32 -25.30
CA SER A 261 -25.46 5.13 -25.12
C SER A 261 -24.42 4.36 -24.30
N ASP A 262 -23.18 4.34 -24.80
CA ASP A 262 -22.00 3.77 -24.14
C ASP A 262 -20.87 4.80 -24.29
N ARG A 263 -20.71 5.65 -23.28
CA ARG A 263 -19.88 6.86 -23.40
C ARG A 263 -18.39 6.59 -23.28
N ASP A 264 -18.01 5.65 -22.43
CA ASP A 264 -16.62 5.27 -22.20
C ASP A 264 -16.19 4.03 -22.99
N GLY A 265 -17.13 3.37 -23.66
CA GLY A 265 -16.88 2.31 -24.64
C GLY A 265 -16.64 0.96 -23.97
N ASP A 266 -17.23 0.72 -22.81
CA ASP A 266 -17.00 -0.44 -21.96
C ASP A 266 -18.04 -1.56 -22.14
N SER A 267 -18.99 -1.34 -23.06
CA SER A 267 -20.09 -2.24 -23.39
C SER A 267 -21.18 -2.37 -22.32
N TYR A 268 -21.21 -1.49 -21.32
CA TYR A 268 -22.34 -1.29 -20.41
C TYR A 268 -23.06 0.01 -20.78
N GLY A 269 -24.39 0.01 -20.66
CA GLY A 269 -25.19 1.11 -21.17
C GLY A 269 -25.47 2.19 -20.12
N ASP A 270 -25.35 3.46 -20.51
CA ASP A 270 -25.49 4.63 -19.62
C ASP A 270 -26.89 4.78 -18.99
N ASN A 271 -27.93 4.10 -19.51
CA ASN A 271 -29.29 4.28 -19.04
C ASN A 271 -29.55 3.52 -17.73
N LEU A 272 -29.61 4.27 -16.62
CA LEU A 272 -29.86 3.76 -15.28
C LEU A 272 -31.35 3.57 -14.93
N ASP A 273 -32.26 3.67 -15.90
CA ASP A 273 -33.69 3.53 -15.64
C ASP A 273 -34.07 2.15 -15.08
N LEU A 274 -35.12 2.12 -14.26
CA LEU A 274 -35.56 0.88 -13.63
C LEU A 274 -36.03 -0.13 -14.70
N GLY A 275 -35.31 -1.26 -14.78
CA GLY A 275 -35.59 -2.31 -15.76
C GLY A 275 -34.68 -2.29 -16.99
N ALA A 276 -33.71 -1.36 -17.04
CA ALA A 276 -32.67 -1.39 -18.05
C ALA A 276 -31.76 -2.60 -17.89
N THR A 277 -31.33 -3.16 -19.02
CA THR A 277 -30.40 -4.30 -19.06
C THR A 277 -29.00 -3.80 -18.75
N THR A 278 -28.32 -4.45 -17.79
CA THR A 278 -26.90 -4.22 -17.43
C THR A 278 -26.47 -2.75 -17.49
N PRO A 279 -27.11 -1.86 -16.71
CA PRO A 279 -26.82 -0.44 -16.73
C PRO A 279 -25.46 -0.16 -16.11
N ASP A 280 -24.69 0.71 -16.75
CA ASP A 280 -23.37 1.13 -16.30
C ASP A 280 -23.47 2.02 -15.06
N SER A 281 -22.86 1.57 -13.98
CA SER A 281 -22.79 2.30 -12.71
C SER A 281 -21.73 3.40 -12.72
N CYS A 282 -20.79 3.38 -13.66
CA CYS A 282 -19.72 4.34 -13.86
C CYS A 282 -19.65 4.92 -15.30
N PRO A 283 -20.68 5.63 -15.82
CA PRO A 283 -20.84 6.08 -17.24
C PRO A 283 -19.78 7.01 -17.86
N TYR A 284 -18.70 7.28 -17.14
CA TYR A 284 -17.62 8.17 -17.55
C TYR A 284 -16.23 7.53 -17.40
N GLU A 285 -16.16 6.30 -16.90
CA GLU A 285 -14.95 5.61 -16.54
C GLU A 285 -15.03 4.15 -16.99
N PHE A 286 -14.37 3.86 -18.11
CA PHE A 286 -14.32 2.51 -18.69
C PHE A 286 -14.09 1.44 -17.63
N GLY A 287 -15.03 0.50 -17.54
CA GLY A 287 -15.02 -0.58 -16.58
C GLY A 287 -15.18 -1.96 -17.18
N THR A 288 -14.82 -2.98 -16.40
CA THR A 288 -15.08 -4.37 -16.77
C THR A 288 -15.78 -5.16 -15.68
N SER A 289 -16.10 -4.53 -14.54
CA SER A 289 -16.77 -5.18 -13.43
C SER A 289 -18.17 -5.70 -13.84
N PHE A 290 -18.56 -6.85 -13.29
CA PHE A 290 -19.81 -7.52 -13.64
C PHE A 290 -20.46 -8.33 -12.50
N ILE A 291 -19.84 -8.37 -11.32
CA ILE A 291 -20.33 -9.17 -10.17
C ILE A 291 -21.13 -8.30 -9.19
N ASP A 292 -20.57 -7.19 -8.73
CA ASP A 292 -21.15 -6.32 -7.71
C ASP A 292 -21.84 -5.10 -8.32
N VAL A 293 -21.12 -4.34 -9.15
CA VAL A 293 -21.61 -3.22 -9.95
C VAL A 293 -21.12 -3.39 -11.39
N TYR A 294 -21.94 -3.06 -12.36
CA TYR A 294 -21.61 -3.22 -13.78
C TYR A 294 -20.92 -1.96 -14.32
N GLY A 295 -19.93 -2.13 -15.19
CA GLY A 295 -19.28 -1.03 -15.94
C GLY A 295 -18.36 -0.13 -15.13
N CYS A 296 -17.88 -0.59 -13.97
CA CYS A 296 -16.90 0.16 -13.19
C CYS A 296 -15.49 -0.44 -13.36
N PRO A 297 -14.43 0.36 -13.09
CA PRO A 297 -13.05 -0.12 -13.11
C PRO A 297 -12.88 -1.41 -12.29
N ASP A 298 -12.23 -2.40 -12.90
CA ASP A 298 -11.88 -3.70 -12.32
C ASP A 298 -10.44 -3.98 -12.75
N TRP A 299 -9.50 -3.61 -11.90
CA TRP A 299 -8.09 -3.55 -12.26
C TRP A 299 -7.46 -4.94 -12.47
N ASP A 300 -7.96 -5.96 -11.76
CA ASP A 300 -7.36 -7.29 -11.74
C ASP A 300 -8.16 -8.34 -12.52
N GLY A 301 -9.38 -7.99 -12.93
CA GLY A 301 -10.21 -8.73 -13.85
C GLY A 301 -10.97 -9.89 -13.21
N ASP A 302 -11.21 -9.85 -11.89
CA ASP A 302 -11.97 -10.89 -11.20
C ASP A 302 -13.50 -10.71 -11.28
N GLY A 303 -13.93 -9.53 -11.73
CA GLY A 303 -15.31 -9.15 -11.96
C GLY A 303 -15.93 -8.28 -10.86
N TYR A 304 -15.25 -8.06 -9.73
CA TYR A 304 -15.66 -7.04 -8.76
C TYR A 304 -15.11 -5.67 -9.15
N SER A 305 -15.82 -4.62 -8.78
CA SER A 305 -15.34 -3.25 -8.98
C SER A 305 -14.25 -2.87 -7.98
N ASP A 306 -13.31 -2.01 -8.39
CA ASP A 306 -12.23 -1.52 -7.52
C ASP A 306 -12.75 -0.87 -6.22
N ASP A 307 -13.95 -0.28 -6.24
CA ASP A 307 -14.60 0.35 -5.07
C ASP A 307 -15.32 -0.65 -4.17
N GLY A 308 -15.74 -1.81 -4.71
CA GLY A 308 -16.41 -2.90 -4.00
C GLY A 308 -15.51 -4.07 -3.66
N ASP A 309 -14.26 -4.02 -4.07
CA ASP A 309 -13.21 -5.01 -3.86
C ASP A 309 -12.21 -4.49 -2.80
N ASP A 310 -12.05 -5.22 -1.70
CA ASP A 310 -11.11 -4.83 -0.65
C ASP A 310 -9.64 -5.03 -1.06
N LEU A 311 -9.39 -5.86 -2.07
CA LEU A 311 -8.09 -6.23 -2.63
C LEU A 311 -8.04 -6.11 -4.17
N PRO A 312 -8.23 -4.91 -4.77
CA PRO A 312 -8.43 -4.69 -6.23
C PRO A 312 -7.25 -5.04 -7.16
N ARG A 313 -6.23 -5.71 -6.63
CA ARG A 313 -5.00 -6.07 -7.36
C ARG A 313 -4.68 -7.55 -7.27
N ILE A 314 -5.52 -8.32 -6.59
CA ILE A 314 -5.32 -9.74 -6.35
C ILE A 314 -6.57 -10.47 -6.84
N PRO A 315 -6.60 -10.97 -8.10
CA PRO A 315 -7.82 -11.46 -8.75
C PRO A 315 -8.47 -12.72 -8.12
N THR A 316 -7.89 -13.20 -7.03
CA THR A 316 -8.40 -14.33 -6.27
C THR A 316 -8.98 -13.91 -4.92
N GLN A 317 -8.93 -12.63 -4.57
CA GLN A 317 -9.32 -12.07 -3.28
C GLN A 317 -10.10 -10.78 -3.52
N HIS A 318 -11.31 -10.69 -2.97
CA HIS A 318 -12.18 -9.51 -3.10
C HIS A 318 -12.81 -9.05 -1.77
N GLU A 319 -12.56 -9.80 -0.68
CA GLU A 319 -13.09 -9.52 0.66
C GLU A 319 -11.93 -9.61 1.65
N ASP A 320 -11.80 -8.58 2.49
CA ASP A 320 -10.83 -8.46 3.58
C ASP A 320 -11.58 -8.02 4.85
N SER A 321 -12.05 -9.00 5.61
CA SER A 321 -12.92 -8.78 6.76
C SER A 321 -12.29 -7.98 7.91
N ASP A 322 -10.96 -7.97 8.04
CA ASP A 322 -10.26 -7.27 9.11
C ASP A 322 -9.32 -6.14 8.65
N GLY A 323 -9.14 -5.99 7.35
CA GLY A 323 -8.49 -4.85 6.69
C GLY A 323 -6.97 -4.90 6.79
N ASP A 324 -6.37 -6.08 6.88
CA ASP A 324 -4.94 -6.26 7.04
C ASP A 324 -4.16 -6.45 5.71
N GLY A 325 -4.89 -6.56 4.59
CA GLY A 325 -4.34 -6.73 3.26
C GLY A 325 -4.18 -8.19 2.81
N PHE A 326 -4.69 -9.15 3.58
CA PHE A 326 -4.81 -10.55 3.18
C PHE A 326 -6.29 -10.92 3.00
N GLY A 327 -6.62 -11.61 1.91
CA GLY A 327 -8.02 -11.84 1.56
C GLY A 327 -8.61 -13.13 2.13
N ASP A 328 -9.93 -13.13 2.35
CA ASP A 328 -10.65 -14.20 3.03
C ASP A 328 -10.80 -15.50 2.20
N ASN A 329 -10.60 -15.45 0.88
CA ASN A 329 -10.88 -16.56 -0.03
C ASN A 329 -9.84 -17.67 0.10
N LYS A 330 -10.18 -18.75 0.81
CA LYS A 330 -9.34 -19.96 1.01
C LYS A 330 -9.46 -21.02 -0.08
N SER A 331 -10.02 -20.68 -1.24
CA SER A 331 -10.16 -21.64 -2.34
C SER A 331 -8.81 -22.11 -2.88
N ALA A 332 -8.79 -23.31 -3.47
CA ALA A 332 -7.55 -23.88 -3.99
C ALA A 332 -6.99 -23.01 -5.13
N GLY A 333 -5.79 -22.48 -4.93
CA GLY A 333 -5.12 -21.59 -5.89
C GLY A 333 -5.29 -20.10 -5.60
N ALA A 334 -6.04 -19.73 -4.55
CA ALA A 334 -6.10 -18.36 -4.10
C ALA A 334 -4.74 -17.87 -3.59
N MET A 335 -4.41 -16.61 -3.92
CA MET A 335 -3.15 -15.98 -3.50
C MET A 335 -3.28 -15.50 -2.06
N SER A 336 -2.28 -15.86 -1.24
CA SER A 336 -2.10 -15.39 0.14
C SER A 336 -3.39 -15.28 0.97
N PRO A 337 -4.19 -16.36 1.10
CA PRO A 337 -5.46 -16.29 1.80
C PRO A 337 -5.23 -16.11 3.31
N ASP A 338 -5.97 -15.19 3.91
CA ASP A 338 -5.85 -14.85 5.32
C ASP A 338 -6.25 -16.03 6.21
N ALA A 339 -5.30 -16.52 6.99
CA ALA A 339 -5.54 -17.59 7.95
C ALA A 339 -6.38 -17.12 9.14
N CYS A 340 -6.33 -15.83 9.47
CA CYS A 340 -6.89 -15.23 10.68
C CYS A 340 -8.17 -14.38 10.53
N VAL A 341 -8.65 -14.00 9.33
CA VAL A 341 -9.96 -13.47 8.85
C VAL A 341 -10.65 -12.36 9.67
N THR A 342 -10.49 -12.31 10.98
CA THR A 342 -11.21 -11.43 11.90
C THR A 342 -10.26 -10.75 12.89
N VAL A 343 -8.96 -11.01 12.74
CA VAL A 343 -7.91 -10.54 13.63
C VAL A 343 -6.75 -10.10 12.74
N PRO A 344 -6.57 -8.78 12.58
CA PRO A 344 -5.62 -8.27 11.60
C PRO A 344 -4.19 -8.64 11.97
N GLY A 345 -3.41 -8.97 10.96
CA GLY A 345 -2.06 -9.48 11.08
C GLY A 345 -1.13 -9.05 9.96
N THR A 346 0.14 -9.43 10.08
CA THR A 346 1.17 -9.11 9.07
C THR A 346 2.05 -10.30 8.71
N SER A 347 1.80 -11.48 9.29
CA SER A 347 2.58 -12.68 9.00
C SER A 347 2.41 -13.11 7.55
N PHE A 348 3.48 -13.65 6.95
CA PHE A 348 3.51 -14.07 5.55
C PHE A 348 4.41 -15.30 5.26
N LYS A 349 5.02 -15.91 6.28
CA LYS A 349 5.92 -17.06 6.15
C LYS A 349 5.23 -18.40 6.37
N ASP A 350 4.32 -18.46 7.34
CA ASP A 350 3.58 -19.66 7.71
C ASP A 350 2.08 -19.49 7.45
N ARG A 351 1.41 -18.66 8.25
CA ARG A 351 0.01 -18.29 8.13
C ARG A 351 -0.03 -16.86 7.61
N TYR A 352 -0.74 -16.60 6.52
CA TYR A 352 -0.93 -15.24 6.03
C TYR A 352 -1.95 -14.50 6.91
N GLY A 353 -1.77 -13.19 7.14
CA GLY A 353 -2.73 -12.33 7.84
C GLY A 353 -2.94 -12.61 9.34
N CYS A 354 -2.03 -13.35 9.98
CA CYS A 354 -2.09 -13.56 11.41
C CYS A 354 -1.19 -12.58 12.18
N PRO A 355 -1.47 -12.32 13.47
CA PRO A 355 -0.65 -11.44 14.30
C PRO A 355 0.82 -11.88 14.29
N ASP A 356 1.70 -10.93 14.02
CA ASP A 356 3.16 -11.07 14.00
C ASP A 356 3.71 -9.86 14.79
N SER A 357 4.21 -10.13 16.00
CA SER A 357 4.49 -9.08 16.98
C SER A 357 5.86 -8.42 16.84
N ASP A 358 6.82 -9.08 16.20
CA ASP A 358 8.14 -8.53 15.94
C ASP A 358 8.40 -8.21 14.46
N GLY A 359 7.54 -8.70 13.56
CA GLY A 359 7.51 -8.37 12.14
C GLY A 359 8.41 -9.23 11.28
N ASP A 360 8.88 -10.38 11.76
CA ASP A 360 9.79 -11.27 11.02
C ASP A 360 9.10 -12.09 9.92
N GLY A 361 7.78 -12.06 9.92
CA GLY A 361 6.88 -12.72 8.98
C GLY A 361 6.30 -14.04 9.46
N TRP A 362 6.71 -14.57 10.62
CA TRP A 362 6.11 -15.75 11.24
C TRP A 362 4.98 -15.34 12.19
N SER A 363 3.88 -16.09 12.17
CA SER A 363 2.74 -15.77 13.02
C SER A 363 2.99 -16.15 14.48
N ASN A 364 2.52 -15.30 15.40
CA ASN A 364 2.44 -15.63 16.82
C ASN A 364 1.70 -16.95 17.03
N HIS A 365 2.09 -17.68 18.08
CA HIS A 365 1.35 -18.86 18.50
C HIS A 365 -0.04 -18.52 19.06
N ASP A 366 -0.98 -19.44 18.88
CA ASP A 366 -2.32 -19.39 19.47
C ASP A 366 -2.81 -20.78 19.87
N THR A 367 -4.08 -20.88 20.28
CA THR A 367 -4.68 -22.13 20.74
C THR A 367 -4.76 -23.24 19.68
N TYR A 368 -4.70 -22.88 18.40
CA TYR A 368 -4.83 -23.78 17.25
C TYR A 368 -3.54 -23.90 16.43
N TRP A 369 -2.59 -22.98 16.62
CA TRP A 369 -1.29 -22.94 15.96
C TRP A 369 -0.19 -22.77 17.03
N ALA A 370 0.32 -23.88 17.54
CA ALA A 370 1.35 -23.86 18.58
C ALA A 370 2.70 -23.38 18.02
N ALA A 371 3.52 -22.79 18.90
CA ALA A 371 4.92 -22.46 18.62
C ALA A 371 5.74 -23.70 18.25
N HIS A 372 6.80 -23.51 17.48
CA HIS A 372 7.82 -24.53 17.26
C HIS A 372 8.38 -25.03 18.60
N PRO A 373 8.69 -26.33 18.76
CA PRO A 373 8.59 -27.41 17.77
C PRO A 373 7.24 -28.14 17.77
N ALA A 374 6.36 -27.85 18.73
CA ALA A 374 5.05 -28.48 18.83
C ALA A 374 4.12 -28.12 17.65
N GLY A 375 4.31 -26.94 17.07
CA GLY A 375 3.67 -26.49 15.83
C GLY A 375 4.65 -25.76 14.92
N GLN A 376 4.13 -24.83 14.13
CA GLN A 376 4.91 -24.06 13.15
C GLN A 376 4.84 -22.55 13.39
N ALA A 377 4.13 -22.12 14.44
CA ALA A 377 4.09 -20.73 14.84
C ALA A 377 5.46 -20.29 15.36
N ASP A 378 5.62 -18.99 15.43
CA ASP A 378 6.79 -18.35 16.00
C ASP A 378 7.00 -18.73 17.48
N ALA A 379 8.18 -19.27 17.76
CA ALA A 379 8.65 -19.59 19.12
C ALA A 379 9.13 -18.36 19.89
N PHE A 380 9.53 -17.28 19.21
CA PHE A 380 10.03 -16.05 19.79
C PHE A 380 9.29 -14.80 19.30
N PRO A 381 7.99 -14.59 19.68
CA PRO A 381 7.13 -13.51 19.18
C PRO A 381 7.57 -12.05 19.47
N THR A 382 8.75 -11.85 20.02
CA THR A 382 9.28 -10.54 20.38
C THR A 382 10.71 -10.31 19.87
N GLU A 383 11.29 -11.30 19.19
CA GLU A 383 12.67 -11.25 18.71
C GLU A 383 12.71 -11.55 17.21
N PHE A 384 12.69 -10.48 16.41
CA PHE A 384 12.62 -10.51 14.95
C PHE A 384 13.64 -11.41 14.25
N THR A 385 14.75 -11.75 14.90
CA THR A 385 15.78 -12.60 14.31
C THR A 385 15.62 -14.08 14.60
N GLN A 386 14.68 -14.49 15.44
CA GLN A 386 14.47 -15.88 15.85
C GLN A 386 13.01 -16.27 15.72
N TRP A 387 12.72 -17.47 15.21
CA TRP A 387 11.34 -17.96 15.07
C TRP A 387 11.15 -19.45 15.33
N ARG A 388 12.25 -20.19 15.51
CA ARG A 388 12.26 -21.63 15.73
C ARG A 388 13.15 -21.97 16.91
N ASP A 389 12.65 -22.86 17.75
CA ASP A 389 13.33 -23.46 18.88
C ASP A 389 13.14 -24.98 18.75
N THR A 390 14.15 -25.73 18.31
CA THR A 390 13.98 -27.15 17.96
C THR A 390 13.99 -28.06 19.19
N ASP A 391 14.67 -27.69 20.25
CA ASP A 391 14.87 -28.49 21.46
C ASP A 391 14.28 -27.89 22.74
N GLU A 392 13.54 -26.78 22.62
CA GLU A 392 12.74 -26.13 23.66
C GLU A 392 13.60 -25.56 24.80
N ASP A 393 14.75 -24.96 24.47
CA ASP A 393 15.71 -24.43 25.43
C ASP A 393 15.76 -22.89 25.52
N GLU A 394 14.81 -22.22 24.84
CA GLU A 394 14.69 -20.76 24.76
C GLU A 394 15.80 -20.05 23.96
N PHE A 395 16.64 -20.79 23.22
CA PHE A 395 17.55 -20.22 22.23
C PHE A 395 17.10 -20.54 20.80
N GLY A 396 17.17 -19.54 19.92
CA GLY A 396 16.61 -19.68 18.57
C GLY A 396 17.58 -20.27 17.54
N ASP A 397 17.07 -21.14 16.67
CA ASP A 397 17.85 -21.90 15.69
C ASP A 397 18.52 -21.04 14.57
N ASN A 398 18.10 -19.78 14.38
CA ASN A 398 18.50 -18.99 13.22
C ASN A 398 19.96 -18.48 13.32
N GLN A 399 20.87 -19.16 12.64
CA GLN A 399 22.30 -18.84 12.58
C GLN A 399 22.67 -17.72 11.57
N SER A 400 21.70 -16.89 11.16
CA SER A 400 21.97 -15.80 10.22
C SER A 400 22.89 -14.74 10.83
N GLU A 401 23.70 -14.09 9.99
CA GLU A 401 24.60 -13.03 10.46
C GLU A 401 23.80 -11.90 11.13
N GLY A 402 24.13 -11.60 12.39
CA GLY A 402 23.42 -10.58 13.19
C GLY A 402 22.20 -11.09 13.94
N ALA A 403 21.88 -12.39 13.89
CA ALA A 403 20.85 -12.97 14.72
C ALA A 403 21.18 -12.83 16.21
N TYR A 404 20.16 -12.58 17.03
CA TYR A 404 20.29 -12.45 18.47
C TYR A 404 20.43 -13.85 19.08
N GLN A 405 21.53 -14.05 19.83
CA GLN A 405 21.81 -15.25 20.64
C GLN A 405 21.41 -16.58 19.97
N PRO A 406 21.91 -16.86 18.74
CA PRO A 406 21.46 -18.03 18.00
C PRO A 406 22.01 -19.31 18.64
N ASP A 407 21.15 -20.31 18.79
CA ASP A 407 21.48 -21.58 19.44
C ASP A 407 22.58 -22.32 18.67
N SER A 408 23.72 -22.47 19.34
CA SER A 408 24.91 -23.16 18.84
C SER A 408 24.77 -24.69 18.89
N CYS A 409 23.73 -25.21 19.55
CA CYS A 409 23.41 -26.62 19.70
C CYS A 409 21.93 -26.97 19.39
N PRO A 410 21.40 -26.69 18.17
CA PRO A 410 19.95 -26.72 17.80
C PRO A 410 19.11 -27.99 18.01
N ILE A 411 19.64 -29.04 18.60
CA ILE A 411 18.95 -30.31 18.83
C ILE A 411 19.24 -30.90 20.20
N THR A 412 20.02 -30.21 21.02
CA THR A 412 20.47 -30.63 22.33
C THR A 412 20.23 -29.47 23.31
N PRO A 413 19.18 -29.57 24.13
CA PRO A 413 18.77 -28.44 24.95
C PRO A 413 19.86 -28.06 25.94
N GLY A 414 20.09 -26.77 26.07
CA GLY A 414 21.16 -26.20 26.87
C GLY A 414 20.78 -24.93 27.62
N THR A 415 21.69 -24.43 28.44
CA THR A 415 21.49 -23.19 29.19
C THR A 415 22.70 -22.25 29.12
N SER A 416 23.77 -22.61 28.42
CA SER A 416 24.94 -21.75 28.27
C SER A 416 24.60 -20.46 27.51
N TRP A 417 25.22 -19.35 27.90
CA TRP A 417 24.92 -18.02 27.36
C TRP A 417 26.14 -17.08 27.26
N ILE A 418 27.34 -17.52 27.63
CA ILE A 418 28.56 -16.69 27.55
C ILE A 418 29.31 -16.89 26.23
N ASP A 419 29.56 -18.15 25.85
CA ASP A 419 30.43 -18.50 24.72
C ASP A 419 29.66 -19.15 23.56
N ARG A 420 28.85 -20.16 23.85
CA ARG A 420 28.02 -20.90 22.91
C ARG A 420 26.60 -20.92 23.45
N TYR A 421 25.70 -20.10 22.89
CA TYR A 421 24.31 -20.05 23.34
C TYR A 421 23.60 -21.40 23.13
N GLY A 422 22.73 -21.82 24.05
CA GLY A 422 21.86 -23.02 23.94
C GLY A 422 22.58 -24.37 23.99
N CYS A 423 23.83 -24.41 24.49
CA CYS A 423 24.54 -25.67 24.69
C CYS A 423 24.45 -26.12 26.16
N VAL A 424 24.72 -27.41 26.38
CA VAL A 424 24.73 -27.99 27.73
C VAL A 424 25.71 -27.24 28.62
N ASP A 425 25.24 -26.83 29.79
CA ASP A 425 25.94 -26.14 30.87
C ASP A 425 25.54 -26.85 32.17
N SER A 426 26.45 -27.70 32.66
CA SER A 426 26.15 -28.66 33.72
C SER A 426 26.08 -28.04 35.12
N ASP A 427 26.81 -26.96 35.37
CA ASP A 427 26.87 -26.28 36.67
C ASP A 427 26.15 -24.92 36.72
N GLY A 428 25.82 -24.36 35.56
CA GLY A 428 25.00 -23.15 35.41
C GLY A 428 25.76 -21.84 35.47
N ASP A 429 27.07 -21.83 35.24
CA ASP A 429 27.89 -20.61 35.24
C ASP A 429 27.78 -19.78 33.96
N GLY A 430 27.17 -20.36 32.92
CA GLY A 430 26.93 -19.75 31.61
C GLY A 430 27.91 -20.16 30.52
N TRP A 431 28.99 -20.86 30.83
CA TRP A 431 29.88 -21.48 29.85
C TRP A 431 29.35 -22.84 29.43
N SER A 432 29.57 -23.19 28.16
CA SER A 432 29.20 -24.53 27.69
C SER A 432 30.20 -25.60 28.16
N ASP A 433 29.72 -26.80 28.51
CA ASP A 433 30.54 -27.97 28.92
C ASP A 433 31.69 -28.29 27.94
N LEU A 434 31.54 -27.89 26.66
CA LEU A 434 32.54 -28.13 25.62
C LEU A 434 33.77 -27.23 25.76
N ASN A 435 33.57 -26.01 26.27
CA ASN A 435 34.61 -24.99 26.42
C ASN A 435 34.91 -24.64 27.88
N ASP A 436 34.14 -25.20 28.81
CA ASP A 436 34.38 -25.16 30.23
C ASP A 436 35.39 -26.25 30.64
N LEU A 437 36.49 -25.84 31.26
CA LEU A 437 37.52 -26.75 31.77
C LEU A 437 37.18 -27.33 33.15
N PHE A 438 36.17 -26.78 33.83
CA PHE A 438 35.62 -27.27 35.10
C PHE A 438 34.08 -27.39 35.09
N PRO A 439 33.46 -28.25 34.23
CA PRO A 439 32.00 -28.32 34.03
C PRO A 439 31.11 -28.69 35.23
N ASP A 440 31.70 -28.92 36.40
CA ASP A 440 31.00 -29.28 37.64
C ASP A 440 31.18 -28.17 38.72
N ASN A 441 31.80 -27.04 38.40
CA ASN A 441 32.16 -25.98 39.32
C ASN A 441 31.78 -24.60 38.78
N ASP A 442 30.61 -24.13 39.24
CA ASP A 442 29.96 -22.87 38.83
C ASP A 442 30.77 -21.56 39.03
N GLN A 443 31.96 -21.68 39.59
CA GLN A 443 32.86 -20.59 39.92
C GLN A 443 34.14 -20.59 39.09
N GLN A 444 34.40 -21.62 38.27
CA GLN A 444 35.61 -21.75 37.45
C GLN A 444 35.26 -22.29 36.06
N TRP A 445 35.82 -21.70 35.00
CA TRP A 445 35.55 -22.13 33.61
C TRP A 445 36.79 -22.23 32.73
N ALA A 446 37.91 -21.63 33.16
CA ALA A 446 39.15 -21.53 32.40
C ALA A 446 40.35 -21.90 33.26
N ASP A 447 41.33 -22.55 32.63
CA ASP A 447 42.62 -22.95 33.16
C ASP A 447 43.62 -22.76 32.01
N ARG A 448 44.32 -21.62 32.02
CA ARG A 448 45.11 -21.19 30.86
C ARG A 448 46.42 -21.93 30.73
N ASP A 449 47.02 -22.36 31.84
CA ASP A 449 48.31 -23.05 31.84
C ASP A 449 48.20 -24.58 31.99
N GLY A 450 47.00 -25.08 32.28
CA GLY A 450 46.64 -26.49 32.24
C GLY A 450 47.04 -27.25 33.50
N ASP A 451 47.14 -26.58 34.64
CA ASP A 451 47.60 -27.18 35.90
C ASP A 451 46.48 -27.73 36.79
N GLY A 452 45.22 -27.44 36.44
CA GLY A 452 44.03 -27.89 37.14
C GLY A 452 43.51 -26.94 38.22
N PHE A 453 44.07 -25.74 38.37
CA PHE A 453 43.48 -24.64 39.14
C PHE A 453 42.80 -23.64 38.19
N GLY A 454 41.69 -23.04 38.64
CA GLY A 454 40.89 -22.20 37.78
C GLY A 454 41.31 -20.73 37.79
N ASP A 455 41.33 -20.08 36.63
CA ASP A 455 41.77 -18.69 36.44
C ASP A 455 40.89 -17.64 37.17
N ASN A 456 39.63 -17.96 37.51
CA ASN A 456 38.72 -16.98 38.09
C ASN A 456 39.08 -16.71 39.55
N SER A 457 39.63 -15.52 39.83
CA SER A 457 40.10 -15.12 41.16
C SER A 457 39.01 -15.06 42.24
N ASP A 458 37.75 -14.90 41.82
CA ASP A 458 36.61 -14.90 42.74
C ASP A 458 36.07 -16.32 43.00
N GLY A 459 36.57 -17.33 42.28
CA GLY A 459 36.12 -18.71 42.39
C GLY A 459 36.85 -19.54 43.45
N THR A 460 36.32 -20.72 43.74
CA THR A 460 36.99 -21.67 44.64
C THR A 460 38.24 -22.24 43.99
N LEU A 461 39.30 -22.42 44.78
CA LEU A 461 40.59 -22.94 44.30
C LEU A 461 41.14 -22.17 43.09
N ALA A 462 41.00 -20.85 43.13
CA ALA A 462 41.51 -19.97 42.10
C ALA A 462 43.04 -20.03 42.03
N ASP A 463 43.58 -20.03 40.82
CA ASP A 463 45.00 -20.01 40.55
C ASP A 463 45.60 -18.62 40.85
N ASP A 464 46.62 -18.57 41.71
CA ASP A 464 47.40 -17.38 42.02
C ASP A 464 48.53 -17.12 41.00
N CYS A 465 48.74 -18.05 40.07
CA CYS A 465 49.70 -18.04 38.97
C CYS A 465 49.10 -18.37 37.57
N PRO A 466 48.01 -17.71 37.08
CA PRO A 466 47.22 -18.13 35.88
C PRO A 466 47.93 -18.28 34.53
N ASP A 467 49.24 -18.01 34.43
CA ASP A 467 50.01 -18.13 33.19
C ASP A 467 51.22 -19.08 33.37
N THR A 468 51.38 -19.73 34.52
CA THR A 468 52.55 -20.54 34.86
C THR A 468 52.14 -21.78 35.67
N PRO A 469 52.19 -22.97 35.05
CA PRO A 469 51.58 -24.14 35.64
C PRO A 469 52.28 -24.55 36.93
N GLY A 470 51.49 -24.90 37.94
CA GLY A 470 51.95 -25.20 39.27
C GLY A 470 51.25 -26.37 39.95
N THR A 471 51.64 -26.65 41.19
CA THR A 471 51.03 -27.72 42.00
C THR A 471 50.87 -27.35 43.47
N SER A 472 51.23 -26.13 43.87
CA SER A 472 51.10 -25.65 45.25
C SER A 472 49.63 -25.60 45.68
N THR A 473 49.37 -25.94 46.95
CA THR A 473 48.01 -26.13 47.49
C THR A 473 47.75 -25.48 48.85
N GLU A 474 48.78 -25.01 49.56
CA GLU A 474 48.61 -24.45 50.92
C GLU A 474 48.62 -22.93 50.98
N ASN A 475 49.44 -22.28 50.15
CA ASN A 475 49.65 -20.84 50.17
C ASN A 475 49.08 -20.17 48.91
N ARG A 476 49.92 -19.98 47.89
CA ARG A 476 49.53 -19.49 46.58
C ARG A 476 49.15 -20.70 45.74
N LEU A 477 47.88 -20.88 45.41
CA LEU A 477 47.41 -22.05 44.68
C LEU A 477 47.87 -21.99 43.21
N GLY A 478 48.14 -23.14 42.58
CA GLY A 478 48.49 -23.23 41.14
C GLY A 478 49.86 -22.62 40.76
N CYS A 479 50.71 -22.34 41.74
CA CYS A 479 52.07 -21.86 41.49
C CYS A 479 53.11 -23.00 41.45
N PRO A 480 54.26 -22.79 40.78
CA PRO A 480 55.32 -23.79 40.74
C PRO A 480 55.77 -24.23 42.14
N ASP A 481 55.79 -25.53 42.37
CA ASP A 481 56.24 -26.21 43.59
C ASP A 481 57.27 -27.28 43.16
N SER A 482 58.55 -26.95 43.30
CA SER A 482 59.67 -27.72 42.73
C SER A 482 59.97 -29.01 43.49
N ASP A 483 59.62 -29.11 44.77
CA ASP A 483 59.90 -30.26 45.63
C ASP A 483 58.65 -30.99 46.17
N LEU A 484 57.47 -30.53 45.77
CA LEU A 484 56.15 -31.13 45.99
C LEU A 484 55.75 -31.18 47.46
N ASP A 485 56.06 -30.13 48.21
CA ASP A 485 55.76 -30.01 49.63
C ASP A 485 54.44 -29.26 49.93
N GLN A 486 53.78 -28.80 48.86
CA GLN A 486 52.53 -28.03 48.80
C GLN A 486 52.68 -26.51 48.86
N TYR A 487 53.87 -25.97 49.13
CA TYR A 487 54.15 -24.53 49.11
C TYR A 487 54.78 -24.11 47.77
N ASP A 488 54.51 -22.88 47.34
CA ASP A 488 55.08 -22.35 46.10
C ASP A 488 56.55 -21.92 46.24
N ASP A 489 57.33 -22.11 45.17
CA ASP A 489 58.76 -21.79 45.07
C ASP A 489 59.12 -20.33 45.43
N TYR A 490 58.18 -19.39 45.33
CA TYR A 490 58.45 -17.97 45.59
C TYR A 490 58.37 -17.59 47.08
N THR A 491 57.56 -18.30 47.86
CA THR A 491 57.40 -17.99 49.29
C THR A 491 57.91 -19.10 50.20
N ASP A 492 58.22 -20.26 49.63
CA ASP A 492 59.02 -21.29 50.27
C ASP A 492 60.49 -20.83 50.43
N ASP A 493 60.99 -20.81 51.66
CA ASP A 493 62.39 -20.45 51.97
C ASP A 493 63.37 -21.58 51.58
N PHE A 494 62.86 -22.80 51.39
CA PHE A 494 63.57 -24.01 50.98
C PHE A 494 62.95 -24.71 49.75
N PRO A 495 62.83 -24.09 48.55
CA PRO A 495 62.12 -24.61 47.36
C PRO A 495 62.63 -25.92 46.72
N LYS A 496 63.57 -26.62 47.36
CA LYS A 496 64.18 -27.86 46.88
C LYS A 496 64.26 -28.94 47.96
N ASP A 497 63.85 -28.62 49.17
CA ASP A 497 63.79 -29.53 50.29
C ASP A 497 62.35 -29.64 50.78
N GLY A 498 61.56 -30.53 50.17
CA GLY A 498 60.14 -30.69 50.52
C GLY A 498 59.86 -31.28 51.91
N THR A 499 60.84 -31.18 52.82
CA THR A 499 60.66 -31.42 54.24
C THR A 499 60.69 -30.13 55.07
N GLN A 500 61.09 -29.00 54.47
CA GLN A 500 61.17 -27.66 55.07
C GLN A 500 60.52 -26.65 54.12
N HIS A 501 59.81 -25.65 54.65
CA HIS A 501 59.20 -24.58 53.82
C HIS A 501 59.39 -23.16 54.37
N LYS A 502 59.95 -23.04 55.58
CA LYS A 502 59.98 -21.78 56.32
C LYS A 502 61.24 -21.64 57.15
N ASP A 503 61.88 -20.48 57.06
CA ASP A 503 63.04 -20.04 57.84
C ASP A 503 62.65 -18.77 58.62
N SER A 504 62.32 -18.90 59.91
CA SER A 504 61.79 -17.76 60.67
C SER A 504 62.86 -16.71 61.06
N ASP A 505 64.16 -17.03 61.01
CA ASP A 505 65.25 -16.14 61.42
C ASP A 505 66.37 -15.95 60.37
N ASP A 506 66.14 -16.46 59.16
CA ASP A 506 66.97 -16.37 57.96
C ASP A 506 68.38 -16.99 58.14
N ASP A 507 68.53 -18.02 58.97
CA ASP A 507 69.82 -18.67 59.26
C ASP A 507 70.21 -19.82 58.32
N GLY A 508 69.24 -20.27 57.50
CA GLY A 508 69.41 -21.36 56.54
C GLY A 508 69.03 -22.74 57.06
N TYR A 509 68.43 -22.86 58.25
CA TYR A 509 67.81 -24.06 58.79
C TYR A 509 66.29 -23.90 58.89
N GLY A 510 65.54 -24.94 58.50
CA GLY A 510 64.08 -24.83 58.43
C GLY A 510 63.38 -25.14 59.75
N ASP A 511 62.29 -24.43 60.03
CA ASP A 511 61.52 -24.51 61.28
C ASP A 511 60.84 -25.88 61.52
N ASN A 512 60.60 -26.68 60.46
CA ASN A 512 59.81 -27.90 60.57
C ASN A 512 60.63 -28.98 61.28
N MET A 513 60.33 -29.24 62.56
CA MET A 513 61.04 -30.21 63.39
C MET A 513 61.02 -31.67 62.87
N ASN A 514 60.10 -32.00 61.96
CA ASN A 514 60.05 -33.32 61.32
C ASN A 514 60.83 -33.39 60.00
N GLY A 515 61.40 -32.27 59.55
CA GLY A 515 62.15 -32.18 58.31
C GLY A 515 63.62 -32.58 58.44
N ILE A 516 64.35 -32.45 57.34
CA ILE A 516 65.79 -32.68 57.30
C ILE A 516 66.47 -31.44 57.90
N ARG A 517 67.41 -31.67 58.83
CA ARG A 517 68.17 -30.61 59.55
C ARG A 517 67.27 -29.49 60.07
N PRO A 518 66.29 -29.82 60.93
CA PRO A 518 65.40 -28.83 61.49
C PRO A 518 66.15 -27.88 62.39
N ASP A 519 65.79 -26.61 62.33
CA ASP A 519 66.29 -25.62 63.27
C ASP A 519 65.84 -25.98 64.69
N SER A 520 66.82 -26.16 65.56
CA SER A 520 66.64 -26.40 66.99
C SER A 520 66.42 -25.11 67.79
N CYS A 521 66.62 -23.96 67.14
CA CYS A 521 66.46 -22.60 67.65
C CYS A 521 65.69 -21.68 66.65
N PRO A 522 64.42 -21.98 66.26
CA PRO A 522 63.68 -21.35 65.13
C PRO A 522 63.49 -19.83 65.09
N TYR A 523 63.97 -19.10 66.10
CA TYR A 523 63.78 -17.64 66.20
C TYR A 523 65.08 -16.93 66.60
N GLU A 524 66.21 -17.63 66.59
CA GLU A 524 67.51 -17.13 66.99
C GLU A 524 68.61 -17.60 66.04
N LYS A 525 68.92 -16.73 65.07
CA LYS A 525 69.87 -16.98 64.00
C LYS A 525 71.16 -17.65 64.48
N GLY A 526 71.39 -18.87 64.03
CA GLY A 526 72.53 -19.69 64.40
C GLY A 526 73.41 -20.12 63.24
N THR A 527 74.50 -20.81 63.59
CA THR A 527 75.38 -21.48 62.60
C THR A 527 75.81 -22.87 63.03
N SER A 528 75.41 -23.34 64.22
CA SER A 528 75.75 -24.67 64.71
C SER A 528 75.18 -25.76 63.78
N TRP A 529 75.96 -26.83 63.60
CA TRP A 529 75.64 -27.90 62.64
C TRP A 529 76.06 -29.30 63.09
N LEU A 530 76.77 -29.42 64.21
CA LEU A 530 77.25 -30.71 64.71
C LEU A 530 76.27 -31.38 65.66
N ASP A 531 75.62 -30.60 66.53
CA ASP A 531 74.74 -31.08 67.58
C ASP A 531 73.29 -30.59 67.38
N ARG A 532 73.04 -29.30 67.58
CA ARG A 532 71.76 -28.63 67.41
C ARG A 532 71.90 -27.76 66.16
N TYR A 533 71.14 -28.05 65.12
CA TYR A 533 71.18 -27.23 63.90
C TYR A 533 70.53 -25.87 64.17
N GLY A 534 71.10 -24.79 63.62
CA GLY A 534 70.52 -23.44 63.63
C GLY A 534 70.56 -22.69 64.96
N CYS A 535 71.37 -23.13 65.92
CA CYS A 535 71.60 -22.40 67.17
C CYS A 535 72.88 -21.55 67.11
N ILE A 536 72.99 -20.56 68.00
CA ILE A 536 74.19 -19.71 68.09
C ILE A 536 75.43 -20.58 68.34
N ASP A 537 76.45 -20.36 67.50
CA ASP A 537 77.80 -20.92 67.59
C ASP A 537 78.77 -19.73 67.44
N SER A 538 79.25 -19.23 68.57
CA SER A 538 79.98 -17.98 68.68
C SER A 538 81.39 -18.04 68.09
N ASP A 539 82.00 -19.22 68.01
CA ASP A 539 83.38 -19.39 67.54
C ASP A 539 83.51 -20.20 66.24
N GLY A 540 82.43 -20.84 65.79
CA GLY A 540 82.30 -21.46 64.48
C GLY A 540 82.87 -22.87 64.39
N ASP A 541 83.00 -23.61 65.48
CA ASP A 541 83.46 -25.00 65.47
C ASP A 541 82.37 -26.03 65.10
N GLY A 542 81.11 -25.58 65.09
CA GLY A 542 79.93 -26.35 64.74
C GLY A 542 79.08 -26.81 65.91
N VAL A 543 79.53 -26.65 67.17
CA VAL A 543 78.75 -26.95 68.38
C VAL A 543 78.00 -25.70 68.83
N SER A 544 76.76 -25.86 69.29
CA SER A 544 76.01 -24.72 69.84
C SER A 544 76.58 -24.21 71.17
N ASP A 545 76.55 -22.89 71.41
CA ASP A 545 77.03 -22.23 72.64
C ASP A 545 76.44 -22.85 73.93
N GLU A 546 75.24 -23.44 73.85
CA GLU A 546 74.58 -24.09 75.00
C GLU A 546 75.23 -25.45 75.36
N ASN A 547 75.78 -26.15 74.36
CA ASN A 547 76.43 -27.46 74.53
C ASN A 547 77.95 -27.39 74.44
N ASP A 548 78.50 -26.23 74.10
CA ASP A 548 79.93 -25.96 74.05
C ASP A 548 80.46 -25.53 75.43
N VAL A 549 81.44 -26.28 75.95
CA VAL A 549 82.12 -25.95 77.22
C VAL A 549 83.05 -24.75 77.07
N PHE A 550 83.55 -24.49 75.85
CA PHE A 550 84.39 -23.36 75.50
C PHE A 550 83.84 -22.53 74.31
N PRO A 551 82.70 -21.81 74.45
CA PRO A 551 82.01 -21.06 73.36
C PRO A 551 82.77 -19.91 72.67
N SER A 552 84.07 -19.79 72.90
CA SER A 552 84.94 -18.77 72.30
C SER A 552 86.27 -19.34 71.81
N ASP A 553 86.45 -20.67 71.90
CA ASP A 553 87.62 -21.41 71.46
C ASP A 553 87.22 -22.46 70.42
N SER A 554 87.26 -22.06 69.16
CA SER A 554 86.86 -22.88 68.01
C SER A 554 87.69 -24.16 67.81
N THR A 555 88.62 -24.46 68.72
CA THR A 555 89.44 -25.68 68.70
C THR A 555 89.01 -26.70 69.74
N ASN A 556 88.19 -26.35 70.73
CA ASN A 556 87.81 -27.20 71.85
C ASN A 556 86.35 -26.96 72.24
N TRP A 557 85.54 -28.02 72.32
CA TRP A 557 84.12 -27.90 72.69
C TRP A 557 83.68 -28.83 73.83
N TYR A 558 84.59 -29.67 74.32
CA TYR A 558 84.32 -30.71 75.30
C TYR A 558 85.49 -30.85 76.29
N ASP A 559 85.18 -31.03 77.57
CA ASP A 559 86.11 -31.15 78.69
C ASP A 559 85.67 -32.34 79.56
N SER A 560 86.34 -33.48 79.40
CA SER A 560 85.94 -34.74 80.02
C SER A 560 86.16 -34.79 81.53
N ASP A 561 87.20 -34.12 82.04
CA ASP A 561 87.61 -34.17 83.45
C ASP A 561 87.39 -32.86 84.22
N SER A 562 86.91 -31.83 83.53
CA SER A 562 86.53 -30.53 84.06
C SER A 562 87.69 -29.73 84.66
N ASP A 563 88.90 -29.88 84.13
CA ASP A 563 90.08 -29.12 84.56
C ASP A 563 90.21 -27.74 83.89
N GLY A 564 89.38 -27.45 82.89
CA GLY A 564 89.35 -26.20 82.15
C GLY A 564 90.24 -26.18 80.90
N LEU A 565 90.77 -27.32 80.49
CA LEU A 565 91.43 -27.55 79.20
C LEU A 565 90.56 -28.50 78.35
N GLY A 566 90.57 -28.31 77.05
CA GLY A 566 89.71 -29.07 76.14
C GLY A 566 90.37 -30.34 75.63
N ASP A 567 89.57 -31.38 75.46
CA ASP A 567 90.03 -32.73 75.05
C ASP A 567 90.64 -32.76 73.63
N ASN A 568 90.34 -31.76 72.79
CA ASN A 568 90.83 -31.77 71.42
C ASN A 568 92.35 -31.55 71.41
N SER A 569 93.07 -32.47 70.76
CA SER A 569 94.55 -32.46 70.72
C SER A 569 95.16 -31.30 69.90
N ILE A 570 94.37 -30.31 69.52
CA ILE A 570 94.75 -29.18 68.68
C ILE A 570 94.30 -27.91 69.39
N GLY A 571 95.20 -26.95 69.55
CA GLY A 571 94.89 -25.66 70.19
C GLY A 571 95.84 -25.33 71.35
N PRO A 572 95.82 -24.06 71.83
CA PRO A 572 96.60 -23.63 72.97
C PRO A 572 96.05 -24.11 74.31
N ASN A 573 94.77 -24.47 74.37
CA ASN A 573 94.07 -24.94 75.58
C ASN A 573 93.80 -26.46 75.54
N ARG A 574 94.56 -27.21 74.74
CA ARG A 574 94.41 -28.66 74.69
C ARG A 574 94.83 -29.31 76.01
N ASP A 575 94.14 -30.38 76.37
CA ASP A 575 94.52 -31.30 77.41
C ASP A 575 95.24 -32.52 76.79
N ASP A 576 96.49 -32.73 77.22
CA ASP A 576 97.29 -33.90 76.85
C ASP A 576 96.97 -35.12 77.75
N CYS A 577 96.14 -34.96 78.80
CA CYS A 577 95.64 -35.97 79.74
C CYS A 577 94.09 -35.94 79.95
N PRO A 578 93.25 -36.09 78.90
CA PRO A 578 91.80 -35.78 78.92
C PRO A 578 90.89 -36.50 79.93
N GLU A 579 91.40 -37.48 80.67
CA GLU A 579 90.60 -38.24 81.66
C GLU A 579 91.04 -37.96 83.10
N GLU A 580 92.09 -37.15 83.31
CA GLU A 580 92.72 -36.92 84.61
C GLU A 580 93.09 -35.44 84.83
N SER A 581 92.22 -34.75 85.57
CA SER A 581 92.37 -33.32 85.84
C SER A 581 93.77 -32.94 86.34
N GLY A 582 94.36 -31.94 85.69
CA GLY A 582 95.70 -31.47 85.97
C GLY A 582 95.92 -29.98 85.73
N ASP A 583 97.10 -29.51 86.10
CA ASP A 583 97.50 -28.10 85.95
C ASP A 583 98.92 -27.93 85.40
N SER A 584 99.54 -29.03 84.93
CA SER A 584 100.83 -28.96 84.26
C SER A 584 100.74 -28.13 82.98
N SER A 585 101.79 -27.35 82.68
CA SER A 585 101.74 -26.33 81.61
C SER A 585 102.96 -26.31 80.70
N ILE A 586 103.97 -27.16 80.93
CA ILE A 586 105.27 -27.08 80.24
C ILE A 586 105.53 -28.26 79.30
N ASP A 587 105.44 -29.51 79.78
CA ASP A 587 105.75 -30.70 79.01
C ASP A 587 104.50 -31.32 78.39
N ARG A 588 103.52 -31.64 79.22
CA ARG A 588 102.17 -32.04 78.85
C ARG A 588 101.22 -31.09 79.54
N GLN A 589 100.30 -30.53 78.80
CA GLN A 589 99.33 -29.57 79.34
C GLN A 589 98.13 -30.33 79.90
N GLY A 590 97.62 -29.97 81.08
CA GLY A 590 96.43 -30.61 81.70
C GLY A 590 96.66 -31.94 82.42
N CYS A 591 97.93 -32.35 82.61
CA CYS A 591 98.24 -33.52 83.42
C CYS A 591 98.50 -33.15 84.90
N PRO A 592 98.36 -34.10 85.86
CA PRO A 592 98.61 -33.82 87.28
C PRO A 592 100.03 -33.30 87.56
N ASP A 593 100.13 -32.16 88.25
CA ASP A 593 101.37 -31.57 88.78
C ASP A 593 101.26 -31.39 90.31
N SER A 594 101.61 -32.44 91.05
CA SER A 594 101.48 -32.44 92.52
C SER A 594 102.38 -31.44 93.23
N ASN A 595 103.45 -30.95 92.58
CA ASN A 595 104.46 -30.09 93.22
C ASN A 595 104.41 -28.62 92.74
N GLY A 596 103.52 -28.30 91.79
CA GLY A 596 103.29 -26.96 91.26
C GLY A 596 104.50 -26.39 90.54
N ASP A 597 105.29 -27.25 89.89
CA ASP A 597 106.51 -26.88 89.21
C ASP A 597 106.34 -26.65 87.68
N GLY A 598 105.12 -26.81 87.20
CA GLY A 598 104.69 -26.64 85.81
C GLY A 598 104.98 -27.86 84.92
N TYR A 599 105.76 -28.84 85.40
CA TYR A 599 105.96 -30.12 84.71
C TYR A 599 105.03 -31.18 85.29
N SER A 600 104.53 -32.09 84.44
CA SER A 600 103.69 -33.20 84.89
C SER A 600 104.43 -34.15 85.85
N ASP A 601 103.70 -34.79 86.76
CA ASP A 601 104.23 -35.76 87.73
C ASP A 601 105.03 -36.90 87.05
N GLU A 602 104.64 -37.30 85.83
CA GLU A 602 105.34 -38.31 85.02
C GLU A 602 106.71 -37.83 84.51
N TYR A 603 106.86 -36.54 84.22
CA TYR A 603 108.16 -35.97 83.86
C TYR A 603 109.17 -36.17 85.00
N GLY A 604 108.67 -36.03 86.24
CA GLY A 604 109.38 -36.34 87.46
C GLY A 604 110.29 -35.22 87.96
N SER A 605 110.25 -34.97 89.28
CA SER A 605 110.97 -33.88 89.96
C SER A 605 112.48 -33.79 89.68
N GLY A 606 113.15 -34.93 89.47
CA GLY A 606 114.57 -34.95 89.12
C GLY A 606 114.84 -34.37 87.74
N ASN A 607 114.03 -34.75 86.73
CA ASN A 607 114.16 -34.23 85.37
C ASN A 607 113.71 -32.78 85.29
N ALA A 608 112.63 -32.41 86.00
CA ALA A 608 112.16 -31.03 86.11
C ALA A 608 113.24 -30.10 86.70
N LEU A 609 113.97 -30.54 87.73
CA LEU A 609 115.10 -29.79 88.30
C LEU A 609 116.21 -29.56 87.27
N PHE A 610 116.62 -30.58 86.51
CA PHE A 610 117.64 -30.41 85.47
C PHE A 610 117.16 -29.52 84.31
N ALA A 611 115.90 -29.64 83.90
CA ALA A 611 115.29 -28.80 82.87
C ALA A 611 115.25 -27.33 83.31
N ARG A 612 114.87 -27.05 84.56
CA ARG A 612 114.89 -25.71 85.17
C ARG A 612 116.30 -25.14 85.34
N MET A 613 117.29 -25.96 85.72
CA MET A 613 118.70 -25.55 85.76
C MET A 613 119.25 -25.18 84.37
N GLY A 614 118.76 -25.84 83.32
CA GLY A 614 119.07 -25.50 81.92
C GLY A 614 118.43 -24.19 81.47
N ALA A 615 117.22 -23.89 81.96
CA ALA A 615 116.49 -22.67 81.62
C ALA A 615 117.06 -21.40 82.29
N ASN A 616 117.63 -21.49 83.52
CA ASN A 616 118.17 -20.33 84.27
C ASN A 616 119.47 -20.63 85.07
N PRO A 617 120.66 -20.63 84.44
CA PRO A 617 121.90 -21.09 85.08
C PRO A 617 122.53 -20.12 86.11
N PHE A 618 122.21 -18.82 86.08
CA PHE A 618 122.89 -17.81 86.91
C PHE A 618 122.35 -17.70 88.34
N THR A 619 121.07 -17.97 88.55
CA THR A 619 120.40 -17.84 89.85
C THR A 619 120.73 -18.98 90.81
N GLU A 620 121.00 -20.19 90.31
CA GLU A 620 121.31 -21.35 91.16
C GLU A 620 122.79 -21.45 91.59
N PHE A 621 123.72 -20.87 90.82
CA PHE A 621 125.15 -20.85 91.20
C PHE A 621 125.39 -20.04 92.49
N ALA A 622 124.52 -19.07 92.80
CA ALA A 622 124.54 -18.32 94.05
C ALA A 622 124.09 -19.14 95.27
N SER A 623 123.21 -20.13 95.07
CA SER A 623 122.64 -20.97 96.13
C SER A 623 123.57 -22.12 96.54
N TYR A 624 124.30 -22.70 95.58
CA TYR A 624 125.20 -23.84 95.84
C TYR A 624 126.70 -23.49 95.80
N GLY A 625 127.08 -22.31 95.29
CA GLY A 625 128.48 -21.86 95.20
C GLY A 625 129.18 -21.70 96.55
N ALA A 626 128.46 -21.32 97.61
CA ALA A 626 129.00 -21.21 98.97
C ALA A 626 129.41 -22.57 99.56
N ILE A 627 128.69 -23.65 99.24
CA ILE A 627 128.95 -25.01 99.74
C ILE A 627 130.19 -25.59 99.06
N ILE A 628 130.39 -25.31 97.77
CA ILE A 628 131.55 -25.76 96.98
C ILE A 628 132.84 -25.03 97.42
N LEU A 629 132.77 -23.73 97.76
CA LEU A 629 133.91 -22.96 98.25
C LEU A 629 134.40 -23.41 99.64
N ILE A 630 133.47 -23.81 100.53
CA ILE A 630 133.77 -24.34 101.87
C ILE A 630 134.45 -25.72 101.78
N LEU A 631 134.04 -26.57 100.83
CA LEU A 631 134.69 -27.86 100.54
C LEU A 631 136.11 -27.70 99.97
N LEU A 632 136.38 -26.66 99.19
CA LEU A 632 137.72 -26.39 98.64
C LEU A 632 138.71 -25.79 99.65
N LEU A 633 138.25 -24.97 100.61
CA LEU A 633 139.13 -24.38 101.65
C LEU A 633 139.55 -25.39 102.73
N SER A 634 138.72 -26.41 103.02
CA SER A 634 139.01 -27.44 104.03
C SER A 634 140.10 -28.44 103.64
N THR A 635 140.45 -28.55 102.35
CA THR A 635 141.49 -29.47 101.85
C THR A 635 142.88 -28.82 101.72
N GLY A 636 142.97 -27.48 101.77
CA GLY A 636 144.23 -26.73 101.61
C GLY A 636 145.14 -26.68 102.85
N THR A 637 144.60 -26.79 104.07
CA THR A 637 145.37 -26.73 105.33
C THR A 637 146.08 -28.03 105.70
N MET A 638 145.71 -29.17 105.12
CA MET A 638 146.38 -30.46 105.38
C MET A 638 147.74 -30.64 104.69
N PHE A 639 148.10 -29.81 103.71
CA PHE A 639 149.38 -29.93 102.99
C PHE A 639 150.53 -29.07 103.56
N ALA A 640 150.28 -28.15 104.50
CA ALA A 640 151.30 -27.21 104.99
C ALA A 640 152.01 -27.58 106.31
N LEU A 641 151.58 -28.61 107.06
CA LEU A 641 152.15 -28.95 108.39
C LEU A 641 152.80 -30.34 108.54
N LYS A 642 152.96 -31.12 107.46
CA LYS A 642 153.67 -32.43 107.51
C LYS A 642 155.11 -32.40 106.95
N ARG A 643 155.80 -31.25 107.04
CA ARG A 643 157.26 -31.12 106.91
C ARG A 643 157.86 -30.75 108.28
N ARG A 644 158.67 -31.65 108.85
CA ARG A 644 159.57 -31.55 110.04
C ARG A 644 159.09 -32.21 111.36
N LYS A 645 159.17 -33.53 111.47
CA LYS A 645 160.25 -34.32 112.11
C LYS A 645 159.88 -35.79 112.14
#